data_AF-A0AAD5VHG9-F1
#
_entry.id   AF-A0AAD5VHG9-F1
#
_cell.length_a   1.000
_cell.length_b   1.000
_cell.length_c   1.000
_cell.angle_alpha   90.00
_cell.angle_beta   90.00
_cell.angle_gamma   90.00
#
_symmetry.space_group_name_H-M   'P 1'
#
loop_
_entity.id
_entity.type
_entity.pdbx_description
1 polymer ?
#
loop_
_entity_poly.entity_id
_entity_poly.type
_entity_poly.pdbx_seq_one_letter_code
_entity_poly.pdbx_strand_id
1 'polypeptide(L)'
;MPLRNPPPLYSDFPLVTHSIAEFNDRLRIAHQGNQARFMQLNLSGEYEEDGETLQVLVDANRNQVEEDEPLVVERDIDSCLGISSHILFDCAISVWTIPPSNLALKSSIHLTREIMYQGTRHSDVQYHHIPNFELGSMGDRRQLNVFFPKLWTPELAKRGLPWKISEEKRTFWYERAFRPAIAALLGDHIASEWPPTFAAEKLRAAKNRKGPIPNETMASTRLIPQEAVGHLADAIRRELTYDVFIDDEDREWVSDFFFIHTIRGVKDANRHRVDPQLAEMAVERFTNMSHLVHNHHLKGLWYVDIGIEISSPLGRCLQWSTAGHCSVVEEVLHISTAHADRITTLSSSKYSRDLVSHLSDVSGFRIVPGPQAQGPFQAAYVQAYTTDKTLTSNREGQHFVKFIERKDALGLKQPPTMISSLHDIYTQAQEKNSSKARLEVRVPWAHGKYVLTEFNPAIIENALYSFTREEWWEFRLWRVFAISNVLGLQSRGPTYKRFSPDSLLLTAACVWLVNSLHARPDDGPSSRDLMDAALPVKVAADVLDEQLAYPVSTNETNTQHVAYIPFGYVFLRRMLCAKAFLYFFGMDIVQLKRDFQHSGFVDNDVIEETSRSLHLAEKEYELPRPVIDDGSDVDESERPPTPDPANPDDTIDDELAQLWRQFVSDLTSKSPNPRGGAVLPSYMKLTRTQRYSGSEDPYNNLHLYEIWTDVHYRNASEDDWDVSFNNLFPPLGFKSSTRKQGYKNSPYYLRWMEILELNVDNAGLVEAIRSEFRKRVFAWKWMPKAESDKMWVTSSKKDGKKAFLRWPPSDKQAAAPFILLKQDAVPVFEPPEDNDSAGDV
;
A
#
# COMPACT_ATOMS: atom_id res chain seq x y z
N MET A 1 9.37 -15.53 -28.38
CA MET A 1 10.73 -15.86 -28.85
C MET A 1 11.66 -15.81 -27.65
N PRO A 2 12.52 -16.82 -27.42
CA PRO A 2 13.59 -16.66 -26.44
C PRO A 2 14.55 -15.60 -26.99
N LEU A 3 14.82 -14.55 -26.21
CA LEU A 3 15.77 -13.51 -26.59
C LEU A 3 17.13 -14.18 -26.82
N ARG A 4 17.57 -14.21 -28.09
CA ARG A 4 18.96 -14.50 -28.45
C ARG A 4 19.84 -13.55 -27.64
N ASN A 5 20.81 -14.12 -26.91
CA ASN A 5 21.82 -13.49 -26.06
C ASN A 5 21.64 -11.97 -25.86
N PRO A 6 21.23 -11.50 -24.66
CA PRO A 6 21.14 -10.07 -24.40
C PRO A 6 22.48 -9.41 -24.76
N PRO A 7 22.47 -8.17 -25.28
CA PRO A 7 23.71 -7.40 -25.47
C PRO A 7 24.52 -7.45 -24.17
N PRO A 8 25.87 -7.35 -24.24
CA PRO A 8 26.71 -7.41 -23.04
C PRO A 8 26.08 -6.56 -21.95
N LEU A 9 25.73 -7.23 -20.85
CA LEU A 9 24.85 -6.71 -19.79
C LEU A 9 25.52 -5.55 -19.02
N TYR A 10 26.76 -5.24 -19.37
CA TYR A 10 27.69 -4.31 -18.75
C TYR A 10 28.32 -3.41 -19.80
N SER A 11 28.63 -2.19 -19.38
CA SER A 11 29.74 -1.44 -19.97
C SER A 11 31.04 -2.17 -19.61
N ASP A 12 31.78 -2.67 -20.60
CA ASP A 12 33.17 -3.13 -20.40
C ASP A 12 34.13 -1.92 -20.26
N PHE A 13 33.63 -0.81 -19.74
CA PHE A 13 34.40 0.42 -19.56
C PHE A 13 35.37 0.27 -18.38
N PRO A 14 36.57 0.87 -18.46
CA PRO A 14 37.48 0.89 -17.32
C PRO A 14 36.82 1.48 -16.08
N LEU A 15 37.03 0.82 -14.95
CA LEU A 15 36.52 1.27 -13.66
C LEU A 15 37.41 2.36 -13.08
N VAL A 16 36.78 3.43 -12.59
CA VAL A 16 37.43 4.47 -11.79
C VAL A 16 36.72 4.57 -10.45
N THR A 17 37.50 4.45 -9.37
CA THR A 17 36.98 4.52 -8.00
C THR A 17 36.97 5.95 -7.50
N HIS A 18 35.81 6.40 -7.01
CA HIS A 18 35.63 7.70 -6.40
C HIS A 18 35.14 7.57 -4.95
N SER A 19 35.67 8.39 -4.05
CA SER A 19 34.97 8.71 -2.79
C SER A 19 33.67 9.49 -3.09
N ILE A 20 32.81 9.67 -2.09
CA ILE A 20 31.60 10.49 -2.26
C ILE A 20 31.97 11.94 -2.64
N ALA A 21 33.03 12.50 -2.04
CA ALA A 21 33.51 13.84 -2.35
C ALA A 21 33.99 13.96 -3.80
N GLU A 22 34.83 13.03 -4.25
CA GLU A 22 35.33 13.00 -5.63
C GLU A 22 34.17 12.83 -6.63
N PHE A 23 33.18 12.01 -6.31
CA PHE A 23 32.01 11.83 -7.15
C PHE A 23 31.14 13.10 -7.22
N ASN A 24 30.93 13.79 -6.09
CA ASN A 24 30.25 15.10 -6.07
C ASN A 24 31.00 16.15 -6.91
N ASP A 25 32.33 16.18 -6.84
CA ASP A 25 33.16 17.08 -7.64
C ASP A 25 33.00 16.79 -9.14
N ARG A 26 33.02 15.52 -9.54
CA ARG A 26 32.77 15.10 -10.93
C ARG A 26 31.37 15.49 -11.40
N LEU A 27 30.35 15.30 -10.55
CA LEU A 27 28.97 15.73 -10.84
C LEU A 27 28.88 17.24 -11.01
N ARG A 28 29.58 18.02 -10.19
CA ARG A 28 29.62 19.48 -10.27
C ARG A 28 30.24 19.96 -11.58
N ILE A 29 31.36 19.36 -11.99
CA ILE A 29 32.02 19.64 -13.28
C ILE A 29 31.08 19.29 -14.44
N ALA A 30 30.46 18.11 -14.41
CA ALA A 30 29.53 17.68 -15.45
C ALA A 30 28.30 18.61 -15.54
N HIS A 31 27.78 19.05 -14.39
CA HIS A 31 26.63 19.94 -14.31
C HIS A 31 26.91 21.33 -14.91
N GLN A 32 28.10 21.89 -14.67
CA GLN A 32 28.53 23.17 -15.25
C GLN A 32 28.74 23.09 -16.77
N GLY A 33 29.06 21.91 -17.29
CA GLY A 33 29.31 21.69 -18.71
C GLY A 33 28.05 21.33 -19.49
N ASN A 34 27.66 20.05 -19.45
CA ASN A 34 26.60 19.48 -20.29
C ASN A 34 25.60 18.71 -19.43
N GLN A 35 24.36 19.20 -19.40
CA GLN A 35 23.27 18.63 -18.62
C GLN A 35 22.99 17.15 -18.95
N ALA A 36 23.12 16.73 -20.21
CA ALA A 36 22.95 15.32 -20.60
C ALA A 36 24.07 14.44 -20.04
N ARG A 37 25.33 14.90 -20.11
CA ARG A 37 26.47 14.20 -19.50
C ARG A 37 26.34 14.13 -17.98
N PHE A 38 25.84 15.18 -17.33
CA PHE A 38 25.53 15.18 -15.91
C PHE A 38 24.48 14.12 -15.54
N MET A 39 23.35 14.06 -16.27
CA MET A 39 22.33 13.03 -16.02
C MET A 39 22.85 11.62 -16.28
N GLN A 40 23.67 11.42 -17.31
CA GLN A 40 24.31 10.13 -17.60
C GLN A 40 25.25 9.72 -16.46
N LEU A 41 26.19 10.57 -16.07
CA LEU A 41 27.11 10.28 -14.95
C LEU A 41 26.35 10.00 -13.65
N ASN A 42 25.33 10.79 -13.30
CA ASN A 42 24.59 10.58 -12.07
C ASN A 42 23.73 9.32 -12.07
N LEU A 43 23.07 9.01 -13.20
CA LEU A 43 22.11 7.92 -13.27
C LEU A 43 22.73 6.59 -13.68
N SER A 44 23.74 6.54 -14.55
CA SER A 44 24.41 5.31 -14.98
C SER A 44 25.85 5.16 -14.48
N GLY A 45 26.46 6.24 -13.96
CA GLY A 45 27.86 6.21 -13.52
C GLY A 45 28.86 6.31 -14.67
N GLU A 46 28.40 6.53 -15.90
CA GLU A 46 29.25 6.62 -17.10
C GLU A 46 29.64 8.07 -17.40
N TYR A 47 30.90 8.31 -17.72
CA TYR A 47 31.37 9.60 -18.24
C TYR A 47 32.53 9.43 -19.22
N GLU A 48 32.82 10.48 -19.99
CA GLU A 48 33.91 10.51 -20.96
C GLU A 48 35.03 11.43 -20.46
N GLU A 49 36.26 10.92 -20.44
CA GLU A 49 37.49 11.67 -20.09
C GLU A 49 38.58 11.27 -21.09
N ASP A 50 39.28 12.26 -21.67
CA ASP A 50 40.35 12.05 -22.66
C ASP A 50 39.98 11.15 -23.86
N GLY A 51 38.70 11.12 -24.24
CA GLY A 51 38.17 10.32 -25.36
C GLY A 51 37.89 8.86 -25.01
N GLU A 52 38.00 8.47 -23.74
CA GLU A 52 37.63 7.17 -23.22
C GLU A 52 36.38 7.27 -22.34
N THR A 53 35.45 6.31 -22.48
CA THR A 53 34.30 6.19 -21.58
C THR A 53 34.69 5.36 -20.37
N LEU A 54 34.42 5.89 -19.18
CA LEU A 54 34.77 5.31 -17.89
C LEU A 54 33.49 4.99 -17.09
N GLN A 55 33.57 3.98 -16.22
CA GLN A 55 32.51 3.61 -15.29
C GLN A 55 32.94 3.92 -13.85
N VAL A 56 32.12 4.69 -13.14
CA VAL A 56 32.39 5.02 -11.74
C VAL A 56 32.02 3.86 -10.81
N LEU A 57 32.93 3.56 -9.87
CA LEU A 57 32.68 2.82 -8.62
C LEU A 57 32.69 3.83 -7.47
N VAL A 58 31.56 3.99 -6.75
CA VAL A 58 31.49 4.87 -5.58
C VAL A 58 31.86 4.08 -4.32
N ASP A 59 32.99 4.40 -3.71
CA ASP A 59 33.55 3.68 -2.56
C ASP A 59 33.33 4.48 -1.27
N ALA A 60 32.29 4.12 -0.52
CA ALA A 60 31.98 4.76 0.76
C ALA A 60 32.95 4.37 1.88
N ASN A 61 33.74 3.29 1.72
CA ASN A 61 34.68 2.82 2.74
C ASN A 61 35.82 3.81 2.98
N ARG A 62 36.09 4.70 2.01
CA ARG A 62 37.03 5.81 2.16
C ARG A 62 36.61 6.84 3.21
N ASN A 63 35.36 6.77 3.69
CA ASN A 63 34.81 7.64 4.71
C ASN A 63 34.64 6.94 6.07
N GLN A 64 35.39 5.86 6.33
CA GLN A 64 35.45 5.27 7.67
C GLN A 64 35.76 6.32 8.73
N VAL A 65 35.12 6.22 9.91
CA VAL A 65 35.46 7.05 11.06
C VAL A 65 36.96 6.89 11.39
N GLU A 66 37.66 8.01 11.54
CA GLU A 66 39.07 8.02 11.95
C GLU A 66 39.21 7.65 13.44
N GLU A 67 40.31 6.99 13.83
CA GLU A 67 40.54 6.50 15.20
C GLU A 67 40.53 7.64 16.25
N ASP A 68 40.84 8.87 15.85
CA ASP A 68 40.84 10.06 16.70
C ASP A 68 39.61 10.96 16.51
N GLU A 69 38.65 10.60 15.65
CA GLU A 69 37.42 11.38 15.51
C GLU A 69 36.57 11.25 16.79
N PRO A 70 36.27 12.35 17.50
CA PRO A 70 35.50 12.26 18.74
C PRO A 70 34.06 11.85 18.44
N LEU A 71 33.56 10.81 19.11
CA LEU A 71 32.16 10.41 19.06
C LEU A 71 31.48 10.60 20.42
N VAL A 72 30.22 11.03 20.40
CA VAL A 72 29.35 11.13 21.58
C VAL A 72 28.26 10.09 21.47
N VAL A 73 28.22 9.16 22.43
CA VAL A 73 27.19 8.13 22.54
C VAL A 73 26.25 8.45 23.71
N GLU A 74 24.98 8.63 23.40
CA GLU A 74 23.91 8.83 24.37
C GLU A 74 22.98 7.62 24.37
N ARG A 75 22.53 7.21 25.56
CA ARG A 75 21.57 6.14 25.78
C ARG A 75 20.21 6.72 26.16
N ASP A 76 19.13 6.08 25.73
CA ASP A 76 17.76 6.46 26.09
C ASP A 76 16.81 5.26 26.11
N ILE A 77 15.59 5.52 26.59
CA ILE A 77 14.44 4.61 26.49
C ILE A 77 13.49 5.25 25.47
N ASP A 78 13.37 4.64 24.29
CA ASP A 78 12.57 5.18 23.19
C ASP A 78 11.08 4.93 23.41
N SER A 79 10.74 3.69 23.78
CA SER A 79 9.37 3.23 23.90
C SER A 79 9.23 2.04 24.86
N CYS A 80 7.99 1.78 25.30
CA CYS A 80 7.66 0.63 26.13
C CYS A 80 6.32 0.02 25.70
N LEU A 81 6.26 -1.31 25.72
CA LEU A 81 5.08 -2.11 25.37
C LEU A 81 4.75 -3.06 26.53
N GLY A 82 3.52 -3.01 27.03
CA GLY A 82 3.05 -3.88 28.11
C GLY A 82 1.83 -4.71 27.70
N ILE A 83 1.93 -6.03 27.75
CA ILE A 83 0.84 -6.95 27.44
C ILE A 83 0.31 -7.52 28.76
N SER A 84 -0.95 -7.28 29.08
CA SER A 84 -1.56 -7.76 30.33
C SER A 84 -3.05 -7.99 30.18
N SER A 85 -3.60 -8.88 31.02
CA SER A 85 -5.05 -9.01 31.20
C SER A 85 -5.66 -7.83 31.96
N HIS A 86 -4.86 -7.00 32.63
CA HIS A 86 -5.35 -5.84 33.38
C HIS A 86 -4.86 -4.54 32.76
N ILE A 87 -5.51 -3.44 33.11
CA ILE A 87 -5.03 -2.09 32.78
C ILE A 87 -4.06 -1.69 33.89
N LEU A 88 -2.80 -1.47 33.52
CA LEU A 88 -1.66 -1.29 34.44
C LEU A 88 -1.16 0.17 34.50
N PHE A 89 -2.02 1.12 34.12
CA PHE A 89 -1.79 2.54 34.33
C PHE A 89 -2.32 2.99 35.70
N ASP A 90 -1.54 3.81 36.39
CA ASP A 90 -1.83 4.45 37.68
C ASP A 90 -2.09 5.95 37.48
N CYS A 91 -3.00 6.26 36.57
CA CYS A 91 -3.48 7.62 36.30
C CYS A 91 -4.87 7.55 35.67
N ALA A 92 -5.59 8.67 35.62
CA ALA A 92 -6.85 8.75 34.91
C ALA A 92 -6.66 8.51 33.41
N ILE A 93 -7.60 7.82 32.76
CA ILE A 93 -7.54 7.49 31.33
C ILE A 93 -8.71 8.06 30.55
N SER A 94 -8.45 8.55 29.33
CA SER A 94 -9.49 8.95 28.40
C SER A 94 -9.86 7.76 27.53
N VAL A 95 -11.10 7.29 27.61
CA VAL A 95 -11.59 6.14 26.85
C VAL A 95 -12.58 6.57 25.79
N TRP A 96 -12.52 5.92 24.64
CA TRP A 96 -13.48 6.11 23.56
C TRP A 96 -14.79 5.40 23.91
N THR A 97 -15.91 6.12 23.82
CA THR A 97 -17.25 5.51 23.87
C THR A 97 -17.43 4.54 22.72
N ILE A 98 -17.00 4.94 21.52
CA ILE A 98 -16.89 4.09 20.33
C ILE A 98 -15.49 4.28 19.72
N PRO A 99 -14.59 3.29 19.90
CA PRO A 99 -13.24 3.30 19.34
C PRO A 99 -13.21 3.48 17.82
N PRO A 100 -12.52 4.47 17.25
CA PRO A 100 -12.44 4.60 15.81
C PRO A 100 -11.59 3.45 15.22
N SER A 101 -11.98 2.94 14.04
CA SER A 101 -11.34 1.77 13.41
C SER A 101 -9.92 2.05 12.92
N ASN A 102 -9.58 3.31 12.70
CA ASN A 102 -8.26 3.74 12.23
C ASN A 102 -7.17 3.64 13.31
N LEU A 103 -7.54 3.66 14.60
CA LEU A 103 -6.63 3.55 15.75
C LEU A 103 -6.35 2.10 16.19
N ALA A 104 -6.86 1.10 15.47
CA ALA A 104 -6.43 -0.29 15.68
C ALA A 104 -4.93 -0.46 15.38
N LEU A 105 -4.31 -1.46 16.01
CA LEU A 105 -2.95 -1.87 15.68
C LEU A 105 -2.95 -2.61 14.33
N LYS A 106 -2.48 -1.92 13.28
CA LYS A 106 -2.48 -2.41 11.89
C LYS A 106 -1.14 -2.99 11.43
N SER A 107 -0.06 -2.75 12.16
CA SER A 107 1.30 -3.14 11.78
C SER A 107 1.98 -3.98 12.86
N SER A 108 2.93 -4.81 12.45
CA SER A 108 3.72 -5.62 13.36
C SER A 108 4.40 -4.77 14.43
N ILE A 109 4.38 -5.28 15.66
CA ILE A 109 5.21 -4.82 16.78
C ILE A 109 6.36 -5.81 17.04
N HIS A 110 6.70 -6.67 16.08
CA HIS A 110 7.77 -7.66 16.17
C HIS A 110 7.67 -8.61 17.38
N LEU A 111 6.47 -8.77 17.92
CA LEU A 111 6.14 -9.72 18.98
C LEU A 111 5.05 -10.66 18.47
N THR A 112 5.09 -11.90 18.92
CA THR A 112 4.09 -12.92 18.63
C THR A 112 3.37 -13.37 19.89
N ARG A 113 2.21 -13.98 19.71
CA ARG A 113 1.44 -14.65 20.73
C ARG A 113 1.04 -16.03 20.24
N GLU A 114 0.93 -16.94 21.19
CA GLU A 114 0.33 -18.23 20.95
C GLU A 114 -1.20 -18.18 21.01
N ILE A 115 -1.86 -18.77 20.01
CA ILE A 115 -3.31 -18.92 19.96
C ILE A 115 -3.68 -20.38 19.68
N MET A 116 -4.64 -20.90 20.44
CA MET A 116 -5.27 -22.20 20.19
C MET A 116 -6.51 -22.00 19.31
N TYR A 117 -6.52 -22.63 18.14
CA TYR A 117 -7.65 -22.62 17.21
C TYR A 117 -7.99 -24.04 16.77
N GLN A 118 -9.24 -24.48 16.99
CA GLN A 118 -9.72 -25.83 16.66
C GLN A 118 -8.79 -26.97 17.14
N GLY A 119 -8.25 -26.83 18.36
CA GLY A 119 -7.31 -27.80 18.95
C GLY A 119 -5.88 -27.72 18.41
N THR A 120 -5.61 -26.88 17.41
CA THR A 120 -4.26 -26.65 16.87
C THR A 120 -3.62 -25.44 17.54
N ARG A 121 -2.34 -25.59 17.92
CA ARG A 121 -1.52 -24.54 18.53
C ARG A 121 -0.80 -23.74 17.45
N HIS A 122 -1.05 -22.43 17.40
CA HIS A 122 -0.33 -21.49 16.53
C HIS A 122 0.59 -20.61 17.38
N SER A 123 1.90 -20.86 17.34
CA SER A 123 2.90 -20.18 18.20
C SER A 123 3.29 -18.78 17.76
N ASP A 124 3.09 -18.43 16.49
CA ASP A 124 3.70 -17.25 15.85
C ASP A 124 2.66 -16.23 15.35
N VAL A 125 1.54 -16.09 16.07
CA VAL A 125 0.50 -15.12 15.69
C VAL A 125 0.97 -13.71 16.00
N GLN A 126 1.10 -12.88 14.97
CA GLN A 126 1.43 -11.47 15.11
C GLN A 126 0.25 -10.71 15.74
N TYR A 127 0.53 -9.79 16.68
CA TYR A 127 -0.54 -9.05 17.38
C TYR A 127 -1.46 -8.25 16.45
N HIS A 128 -0.92 -7.62 15.40
CA HIS A 128 -1.74 -6.88 14.41
C HIS A 128 -2.64 -7.78 13.54
N HIS A 129 -2.49 -9.11 13.59
CA HIS A 129 -3.43 -10.02 12.97
C HIS A 129 -4.57 -10.41 13.91
N ILE A 130 -4.49 -10.05 15.20
CA ILE A 130 -5.54 -10.32 16.18
C ILE A 130 -6.54 -9.14 16.15
N PRO A 131 -7.85 -9.42 16.06
CA PRO A 131 -8.87 -8.38 16.08
C PRO A 131 -8.76 -7.48 17.31
N ASN A 132 -8.71 -6.16 17.09
CA ASN A 132 -8.41 -5.17 18.14
C ASN A 132 -8.93 -3.76 17.80
N PHE A 133 -8.93 -2.88 18.80
CA PHE A 133 -9.10 -1.43 18.63
C PHE A 133 -8.47 -0.66 19.81
N GLU A 134 -8.26 0.65 19.65
CA GLU A 134 -7.82 1.52 20.75
C GLU A 134 -8.99 1.80 21.69
N LEU A 135 -8.93 1.30 22.93
CA LEU A 135 -9.92 1.59 23.96
C LEU A 135 -9.78 3.02 24.49
N GLY A 136 -8.57 3.54 24.57
CA GLY A 136 -8.31 4.86 25.10
C GLY A 136 -6.84 5.26 25.10
N SER A 137 -6.57 6.46 25.64
CA SER A 137 -5.26 7.08 25.71
C SER A 137 -5.10 7.94 26.97
N MET A 138 -3.85 8.27 27.30
CA MET A 138 -3.51 9.20 28.39
C MET A 138 -2.48 10.22 27.92
N GLY A 139 -2.99 11.40 27.56
CA GLY A 139 -2.22 12.40 26.82
C GLY A 139 -1.74 11.86 25.47
N ASP A 140 -0.78 12.54 24.87
CA ASP A 140 -0.40 12.28 23.47
C ASP A 140 0.55 11.09 23.29
N ARG A 141 0.98 10.46 24.39
CA ARG A 141 2.14 9.55 24.42
C ARG A 141 1.84 8.14 24.87
N ARG A 142 0.60 7.88 25.29
CA ARG A 142 0.23 6.61 25.90
C ARG A 142 -1.10 6.12 25.34
N GLN A 143 -1.10 4.92 24.79
CA GLN A 143 -2.26 4.31 24.13
C GLN A 143 -2.57 2.97 24.80
N LEU A 144 -3.86 2.63 24.81
CA LEU A 144 -4.39 1.39 25.36
C LEU A 144 -5.25 0.70 24.29
N ASN A 145 -4.75 -0.41 23.76
CA ASN A 145 -5.49 -1.22 22.80
C ASN A 145 -6.04 -2.48 23.48
N VAL A 146 -7.26 -2.86 23.15
CA VAL A 146 -7.87 -4.13 23.58
C VAL A 146 -7.91 -5.13 22.43
N PHE A 147 -7.58 -6.39 22.72
CA PHE A 147 -7.43 -7.46 21.75
C PHE A 147 -8.32 -8.65 22.09
N PHE A 148 -8.79 -9.35 21.05
CA PHE A 148 -9.72 -10.47 21.16
C PHE A 148 -9.15 -11.73 20.46
N PRO A 149 -8.32 -12.54 21.15
CA PRO A 149 -7.68 -13.73 20.58
C PRO A 149 -8.64 -14.72 19.94
N LYS A 150 -9.83 -14.89 20.51
CA LYS A 150 -10.81 -15.90 20.08
C LYS A 150 -11.52 -15.53 18.77
N LEU A 151 -11.38 -14.28 18.32
CA LEU A 151 -11.82 -13.86 16.98
C LEU A 151 -10.78 -14.14 15.89
N TRP A 152 -9.56 -14.51 16.26
CA TRP A 152 -8.52 -14.83 15.30
C TRP A 152 -8.78 -16.17 14.63
N THR A 153 -8.60 -16.23 13.31
CA THR A 153 -8.52 -17.49 12.56
C THR A 153 -7.38 -17.42 11.54
N PRO A 154 -6.84 -18.57 11.08
CA PRO A 154 -5.84 -18.61 10.02
C PRO A 154 -6.32 -17.96 8.70
N GLU A 155 -7.61 -18.06 8.40
CA GLU A 155 -8.23 -17.47 7.22
C GLU A 155 -8.31 -15.95 7.36
N LEU A 156 -8.75 -15.47 8.52
CA LEU A 156 -8.81 -14.03 8.81
C LEU A 156 -7.43 -13.39 8.71
N ALA A 157 -6.41 -14.05 9.25
CA ALA A 157 -5.01 -13.58 9.23
C ALA A 157 -4.44 -13.38 7.80
N LYS A 158 -5.03 -14.02 6.79
CA LYS A 158 -4.63 -13.88 5.38
C LYS A 158 -5.42 -12.81 4.61
N ARG A 159 -6.49 -12.26 5.20
CA ARG A 159 -7.31 -11.19 4.59
C ARG A 159 -6.59 -9.85 4.67
N GLY A 160 -7.10 -8.84 3.96
CA GLY A 160 -6.52 -7.49 3.97
C GLY A 160 -6.68 -6.72 5.30
N LEU A 161 -7.65 -7.10 6.15
CA LEU A 161 -7.99 -6.38 7.39
C LEU A 161 -8.15 -7.30 8.62
N PRO A 162 -7.15 -8.12 8.98
CA PRO A 162 -7.26 -9.13 10.05
C PRO A 162 -7.54 -8.55 11.45
N TRP A 163 -7.17 -7.29 11.69
CA TRP A 163 -7.43 -6.58 12.95
C TRP A 163 -8.87 -6.06 13.09
N LYS A 164 -9.68 -6.02 12.02
CA LYS A 164 -10.99 -5.37 12.04
C LYS A 164 -12.01 -6.20 12.81
N ILE A 165 -12.75 -5.54 13.69
CA ILE A 165 -13.88 -6.13 14.43
C ILE A 165 -15.19 -5.72 13.75
N SER A 166 -16.11 -6.67 13.57
CA SER A 166 -17.43 -6.39 13.02
C SER A 166 -18.21 -5.40 13.88
N GLU A 167 -19.11 -4.66 13.25
CA GLU A 167 -19.95 -3.69 13.95
C GLU A 167 -20.82 -4.32 15.03
N GLU A 168 -21.41 -5.47 14.72
CA GLU A 168 -22.19 -6.28 15.66
C GLU A 168 -21.41 -6.58 16.95
N LYS A 169 -20.18 -7.09 16.82
CA LYS A 169 -19.31 -7.40 17.97
C LYS A 169 -18.89 -6.15 18.74
N ARG A 170 -18.77 -5.00 18.07
CA ARG A 170 -18.49 -3.71 18.72
C ARG A 170 -19.70 -3.16 19.47
N THR A 171 -20.90 -3.31 18.91
CA THR A 171 -22.17 -3.01 19.59
C THR A 171 -22.31 -3.86 20.84
N PHE A 172 -22.09 -5.16 20.72
CA PHE A 172 -22.08 -6.10 21.84
C PHE A 172 -21.09 -5.65 22.92
N TRP A 173 -19.82 -5.42 22.56
CA TRP A 173 -18.80 -4.98 23.51
C TRP A 173 -19.22 -3.71 24.26
N TYR A 174 -19.78 -2.71 23.57
CA TYR A 174 -20.19 -1.47 24.20
C TYR A 174 -21.38 -1.68 25.15
N GLU A 175 -22.45 -2.30 24.67
CA GLU A 175 -23.74 -2.36 25.37
C GLU A 175 -23.80 -3.44 26.46
N ARG A 176 -23.06 -4.54 26.29
CA ARG A 176 -23.09 -5.70 27.20
C ARG A 176 -21.88 -5.81 28.10
N ALA A 177 -20.73 -5.25 27.71
CA ALA A 177 -19.50 -5.36 28.49
C ALA A 177 -19.09 -4.02 29.09
N PHE A 178 -18.78 -3.04 28.23
CA PHE A 178 -18.08 -1.84 28.63
C PHE A 178 -18.96 -0.86 29.41
N ARG A 179 -20.12 -0.46 28.86
CA ARG A 179 -21.02 0.49 29.52
C ARG A 179 -21.58 -0.07 30.85
N PRO A 180 -22.01 -1.34 30.95
CA PRO A 180 -22.39 -1.93 32.24
C PRO A 180 -21.24 -1.93 33.25
N ALA A 181 -20.01 -2.21 32.82
CA ALA A 181 -18.85 -2.14 33.71
C ALA A 181 -18.60 -0.72 34.24
N ILE A 182 -18.81 0.32 33.41
CA ILE A 182 -18.77 1.71 33.85
C ILE A 182 -19.86 1.99 34.91
N ALA A 183 -21.09 1.54 34.68
CA ALA A 183 -22.19 1.70 35.64
C ALA A 183 -21.87 1.02 36.98
N ALA A 184 -21.33 -0.20 36.94
CA ALA A 184 -21.00 -0.95 38.14
C ALA A 184 -19.79 -0.38 38.90
N LEU A 185 -18.85 0.28 38.21
CA LEU A 185 -17.65 0.88 38.84
C LEU A 185 -17.86 2.31 39.33
N LEU A 186 -18.49 3.15 38.51
CA LEU A 186 -18.62 4.59 38.75
C LEU A 186 -20.04 4.97 39.21
N GLY A 187 -20.97 4.02 39.20
CA GLY A 187 -22.37 4.23 39.55
C GLY A 187 -23.24 4.66 38.35
N ASP A 188 -24.53 4.39 38.46
CA ASP A 188 -25.52 4.65 37.39
C ASP A 188 -25.61 6.13 37.00
N HIS A 189 -25.38 7.05 37.95
CA HIS A 189 -25.37 8.48 37.67
C HIS A 189 -24.30 8.88 36.65
N ILE A 190 -23.07 8.36 36.76
CA ILE A 190 -22.01 8.62 35.78
C ILE A 190 -22.31 7.90 34.46
N ALA A 191 -22.75 6.63 34.51
CA ALA A 191 -23.10 5.89 33.29
C ALA A 191 -24.32 6.47 32.54
N SER A 192 -25.17 7.26 33.20
CA SER A 192 -26.29 7.96 32.56
C SER A 192 -25.83 9.11 31.64
N GLU A 193 -24.61 9.63 31.83
CA GLU A 193 -23.98 10.61 30.95
C GLU A 193 -23.34 9.98 29.70
N TRP A 194 -23.26 8.64 29.67
CA TRP A 194 -22.76 7.90 28.53
C TRP A 194 -23.91 7.56 27.57
N PRO A 195 -23.65 7.51 26.25
CA PRO A 195 -24.65 7.13 25.27
C PRO A 195 -25.32 5.79 25.64
N PRO A 196 -26.65 5.67 25.56
CA PRO A 196 -27.34 4.47 26.02
C PRO A 196 -27.06 3.26 25.12
N THR A 197 -26.84 3.47 23.83
CA THR A 197 -26.59 2.44 22.82
C THR A 197 -25.46 2.84 21.90
N PHE A 198 -24.86 1.86 21.24
CA PHE A 198 -23.82 2.08 20.23
C PHE A 198 -24.35 2.90 19.05
N ALA A 199 -25.59 2.62 18.62
CA ALA A 199 -26.26 3.38 17.56
C ALA A 199 -26.49 4.86 17.94
N ALA A 200 -26.87 5.14 19.20
CA ALA A 200 -27.06 6.51 19.68
C ALA A 200 -25.74 7.31 19.65
N GLU A 201 -24.63 6.67 20.02
CA GLU A 201 -23.32 7.32 19.96
C GLU A 201 -22.86 7.58 18.53
N LYS A 202 -23.09 6.64 17.61
CA LYS A 202 -22.81 6.85 16.18
C LYS A 202 -23.58 8.05 15.63
N LEU A 203 -24.88 8.14 15.93
CA LEU A 203 -25.72 9.26 15.51
C LEU A 203 -25.23 10.60 16.09
N ARG A 204 -24.77 10.60 17.35
CA ARG A 204 -24.19 11.78 18.00
C ARG A 204 -22.86 12.18 17.35
N ALA A 205 -21.97 11.22 17.12
CA ALA A 205 -20.66 11.44 16.51
C ALA A 205 -20.79 11.95 15.06
N ALA A 206 -21.82 11.53 14.31
CA ALA A 206 -22.08 11.94 12.92
C ALA A 206 -22.26 13.46 12.75
N LYS A 207 -22.64 14.19 13.80
CA LYS A 207 -22.81 15.66 13.76
C LYS A 207 -21.49 16.45 13.86
N ASN A 208 -20.38 15.83 14.27
CA ASN A 208 -19.10 16.51 14.52
C ASN A 208 -18.11 16.46 13.34
N ARG A 209 -18.60 16.54 12.09
CA ARG A 209 -17.78 16.45 10.85
C ARG A 209 -16.82 17.63 10.59
N LYS A 210 -16.71 18.62 11.48
CA LYS A 210 -15.78 19.77 11.34
C LYS A 210 -14.40 19.52 11.98
N GLY A 211 -14.01 18.25 12.14
CA GLY A 211 -12.65 17.89 12.57
C GLY A 211 -11.63 18.04 11.44
N PRO A 212 -10.32 18.09 11.76
CA PRO A 212 -9.24 18.24 10.78
C PRO A 212 -9.05 17.02 9.84
N ILE A 213 -9.77 15.93 10.06
CA ILE A 213 -9.75 14.72 9.23
C ILE A 213 -11.12 14.61 8.53
N PRO A 214 -11.20 14.85 7.21
CA PRO A 214 -12.43 14.64 6.45
C PRO A 214 -12.87 13.18 6.52
N ASN A 215 -14.17 12.93 6.72
CA ASN A 215 -14.85 11.62 6.74
C ASN A 215 -14.80 10.77 8.03
N GLU A 216 -14.30 11.28 9.15
CA GLU A 216 -14.30 10.50 10.41
C GLU A 216 -15.32 11.01 11.44
N THR A 217 -16.15 10.09 11.95
CA THR A 217 -17.00 10.30 13.12
C THR A 217 -16.14 10.32 14.38
N MET A 218 -15.74 11.50 14.85
CA MET A 218 -15.06 11.63 16.14
C MET A 218 -16.03 11.31 17.28
N ALA A 219 -16.00 10.07 17.78
CA ALA A 219 -16.66 9.68 19.01
C ALA A 219 -16.11 10.48 20.19
N SER A 220 -16.90 10.75 21.23
CA SER A 220 -16.35 11.46 22.39
C SER A 220 -15.46 10.55 23.22
N THR A 221 -14.44 11.13 23.81
CA THR A 221 -13.76 10.52 24.93
C THR A 221 -14.50 10.79 26.25
N ARG A 222 -14.39 9.86 27.19
CA ARG A 222 -14.83 10.00 28.58
C ARG A 222 -13.66 9.70 29.50
N LEU A 223 -13.58 10.41 30.62
CA LEU A 223 -12.50 10.23 31.59
C LEU A 223 -12.88 9.15 32.61
N ILE A 224 -11.99 8.19 32.82
CA ILE A 224 -12.07 7.23 33.92
C ILE A 224 -11.11 7.69 35.02
N PRO A 225 -11.60 7.97 36.24
CA PRO A 225 -10.75 8.38 37.37
C PRO A 225 -9.70 7.33 37.72
N GLN A 226 -8.54 7.78 38.21
CA GLN A 226 -7.39 6.93 38.55
C GLN A 226 -7.79 5.75 39.46
N GLU A 227 -8.65 5.97 40.45
CA GLU A 227 -9.03 4.94 41.42
C GLU A 227 -9.82 3.78 40.78
N ALA A 228 -10.48 4.03 39.64
CA ALA A 228 -11.29 3.03 38.94
C ALA A 228 -10.53 2.30 37.82
N VAL A 229 -9.43 2.85 37.32
CA VAL A 229 -8.70 2.31 36.15
C VAL A 229 -8.22 0.88 36.38
N GLY A 230 -7.61 0.62 37.54
CA GLY A 230 -7.12 -0.72 37.89
C GLY A 230 -8.22 -1.78 38.00
N HIS A 231 -9.48 -1.38 38.23
CA HIS A 231 -10.63 -2.27 38.39
C HIS A 231 -11.47 -2.43 37.12
N LEU A 232 -11.22 -1.63 36.08
CA LEU A 232 -12.00 -1.60 34.85
C LEU A 232 -12.03 -2.93 34.11
N ALA A 233 -10.87 -3.57 33.94
CA ALA A 233 -10.79 -4.86 33.27
C ALA A 233 -11.61 -5.96 33.98
N ASP A 234 -11.56 -5.99 35.32
CA ASP A 234 -12.26 -6.99 36.11
C ASP A 234 -13.76 -6.75 36.14
N ALA A 235 -14.19 -5.48 36.16
CA ALA A 235 -15.60 -5.15 36.01
C ALA A 235 -16.14 -5.61 34.65
N ILE A 236 -15.42 -5.36 33.55
CA ILE A 236 -15.81 -5.85 32.22
C ILE A 236 -15.96 -7.37 32.21
N ARG A 237 -14.98 -8.11 32.76
CA ARG A 237 -15.06 -9.57 32.86
C ARG A 237 -16.24 -10.03 33.69
N ARG A 238 -16.52 -9.35 34.81
CA ARG A 238 -17.64 -9.67 35.71
C ARG A 238 -18.97 -9.53 34.96
N GLU A 239 -19.19 -8.40 34.28
CA GLU A 239 -20.44 -8.19 33.52
C GLU A 239 -20.61 -9.24 32.42
N LEU A 240 -19.53 -9.59 31.70
CA LEU A 240 -19.56 -10.64 30.68
C LEU A 240 -19.82 -12.06 31.24
N THR A 241 -19.40 -12.32 32.47
CA THR A 241 -19.53 -13.65 33.10
C THR A 241 -20.90 -13.85 33.72
N TYR A 242 -21.44 -12.83 34.38
CA TYR A 242 -22.65 -12.95 35.20
C TYR A 242 -23.94 -12.50 34.50
N ASP A 243 -23.85 -11.83 33.34
CA ASP A 243 -25.04 -11.53 32.55
C ASP A 243 -25.62 -12.82 31.93
N VAL A 244 -26.74 -13.27 32.49
CA VAL A 244 -27.47 -14.48 32.07
C VAL A 244 -28.09 -14.35 30.68
N PHE A 245 -28.17 -13.14 30.12
CA PHE A 245 -28.73 -12.86 28.79
C PHE A 245 -27.67 -12.85 27.67
N ILE A 246 -26.40 -13.09 27.99
CA ILE A 246 -25.35 -13.24 26.99
C ILE A 246 -25.31 -14.71 26.54
N ASP A 247 -25.41 -14.93 25.23
CA ASP A 247 -25.31 -16.24 24.62
C ASP A 247 -23.89 -16.82 24.73
N ASP A 248 -23.78 -18.15 24.73
CA ASP A 248 -22.48 -18.81 24.92
C ASP A 248 -21.47 -18.46 23.80
N GLU A 249 -21.95 -18.27 22.56
CA GLU A 249 -21.11 -17.82 21.43
C GLU A 249 -20.50 -16.44 21.70
N ASP A 250 -21.30 -15.51 22.23
CA ASP A 250 -20.86 -14.16 22.55
C ASP A 250 -19.90 -14.14 23.74
N ARG A 251 -20.12 -14.99 24.76
CA ARG A 251 -19.17 -15.15 25.86
C ARG A 251 -17.85 -15.75 25.39
N GLU A 252 -17.89 -16.71 24.47
CA GLU A 252 -16.70 -17.43 24.02
C GLU A 252 -15.68 -16.47 23.41
N TRP A 253 -16.10 -15.59 22.50
CA TRP A 253 -15.15 -14.75 21.77
C TRP A 253 -14.53 -13.62 22.62
N VAL A 254 -15.23 -13.15 23.65
CA VAL A 254 -14.70 -12.14 24.58
C VAL A 254 -13.91 -12.73 25.74
N SER A 255 -14.04 -14.02 26.05
CA SER A 255 -13.53 -14.63 27.28
C SER A 255 -12.05 -14.43 27.59
N ASP A 256 -11.19 -14.29 26.57
CA ASP A 256 -9.73 -14.13 26.71
C ASP A 256 -9.23 -12.75 26.22
N PHE A 257 -10.04 -11.69 26.36
CA PHE A 257 -9.58 -10.35 25.98
C PHE A 257 -8.42 -9.87 26.88
N PHE A 258 -7.49 -9.13 26.28
CA PHE A 258 -6.33 -8.55 26.97
C PHE A 258 -5.99 -7.17 26.41
N PHE A 259 -5.04 -6.49 27.05
CA PHE A 259 -4.62 -5.14 26.71
C PHE A 259 -3.16 -5.07 26.29
N ILE A 260 -2.88 -4.19 25.31
CA ILE A 260 -1.53 -3.69 25.03
C ILE A 260 -1.45 -2.22 25.44
N HIS A 261 -0.48 -1.93 26.29
CA HIS A 261 -0.08 -0.63 26.77
C HIS A 261 1.06 -0.16 25.89
N THR A 262 0.90 0.96 25.20
CA THR A 262 1.94 1.54 24.36
C THR A 262 2.37 2.87 24.93
N ILE A 263 3.65 3.03 25.24
CA ILE A 263 4.25 4.31 25.68
C ILE A 263 5.29 4.72 24.64
N ARG A 264 5.13 5.88 24.01
CA ARG A 264 6.00 6.39 22.93
C ARG A 264 6.31 7.87 23.11
N GLY A 265 7.34 8.36 22.43
CA GLY A 265 7.67 9.79 22.40
C GLY A 265 8.25 10.30 23.72
N VAL A 266 8.91 9.43 24.49
CA VAL A 266 9.55 9.75 25.78
C VAL A 266 11.07 9.91 25.69
N LYS A 267 11.63 9.72 24.48
CA LYS A 267 13.06 9.71 24.18
C LYS A 267 13.82 10.88 24.82
N ASP A 268 13.42 12.11 24.52
CA ASP A 268 14.16 13.31 24.94
C ASP A 268 14.11 13.56 26.45
N ALA A 269 13.17 12.93 27.18
CA ALA A 269 13.06 13.09 28.63
C ALA A 269 14.07 12.22 29.42
N ASN A 270 14.66 11.21 28.78
CA ASN A 270 15.46 10.18 29.47
C ASN A 270 16.83 9.93 28.82
N ARG A 271 17.36 10.88 28.04
CA ARG A 271 18.73 10.78 27.51
C ARG A 271 19.76 10.87 28.64
N HIS A 272 20.73 9.97 28.60
CA HIS A 272 21.83 9.89 29.57
C HIS A 272 23.08 9.32 28.89
N ARG A 273 24.23 9.42 29.56
CA ARG A 273 25.45 8.76 29.09
C ARG A 273 25.32 7.24 29.21
N VAL A 274 26.06 6.52 28.38
CA VAL A 274 26.21 5.06 28.48
C VAL A 274 26.93 4.74 29.79
N ASP A 275 26.15 4.43 30.83
CA ASP A 275 26.63 4.13 32.17
C ASP A 275 25.59 3.24 32.89
N PRO A 276 26.00 2.13 33.55
CA PRO A 276 25.07 1.22 34.23
C PRO A 276 24.24 1.87 35.35
N GLN A 277 24.81 2.80 36.13
CA GLN A 277 24.09 3.46 37.23
C GLN A 277 23.03 4.42 36.68
N LEU A 278 23.40 5.21 35.66
CA LEU A 278 22.46 6.10 34.99
C LEU A 278 21.35 5.32 34.26
N ALA A 279 21.67 4.15 33.70
CA ALA A 279 20.68 3.28 33.07
C ALA A 279 19.62 2.79 34.07
N GLU A 280 20.03 2.38 35.27
CA GLU A 280 19.11 1.99 36.34
C GLU A 280 18.21 3.16 36.78
N MET A 281 18.81 4.33 37.04
CA MET A 281 18.07 5.55 37.38
C MET A 281 17.09 5.97 36.27
N ALA A 282 17.46 5.77 35.00
CA ALA A 282 16.61 6.10 33.86
C ALA A 282 15.38 5.19 33.78
N VAL A 283 15.51 3.88 34.06
CA VAL A 283 14.38 2.94 34.10
C VAL A 283 13.44 3.27 35.26
N GLU A 284 13.96 3.61 36.44
CA GLU A 284 13.16 4.05 37.58
C GLU A 284 12.39 5.34 37.28
N ARG A 285 13.07 6.34 36.72
CA ARG A 285 12.46 7.60 36.30
C ARG A 285 11.39 7.36 35.24
N PHE A 286 11.68 6.52 34.24
CA PHE A 286 10.74 6.19 33.17
C PHE A 286 9.48 5.52 33.73
N THR A 287 9.61 4.61 34.70
CA THR A 287 8.46 3.99 35.40
C THR A 287 7.57 5.04 36.03
N ASN A 288 8.16 5.96 36.79
CA ASN A 288 7.44 7.02 37.49
C ASN A 288 6.75 7.98 36.51
N MET A 289 7.47 8.41 35.46
CA MET A 289 6.93 9.31 34.44
C MET A 289 5.85 8.65 33.57
N SER A 290 5.86 7.32 33.47
CA SER A 290 4.90 6.58 32.65
C SER A 290 3.58 6.30 33.35
N HIS A 291 3.47 6.62 34.66
CA HIS A 291 2.32 6.28 35.50
C HIS A 291 1.98 4.79 35.39
N LEU A 292 2.99 3.92 35.47
CA LEU A 292 2.76 2.48 35.55
C LEU A 292 2.56 2.07 37.01
N VAL A 293 1.63 1.13 37.25
CA VAL A 293 1.44 0.58 38.60
C VAL A 293 2.75 -0.04 39.12
N HIS A 294 2.94 0.01 40.43
CA HIS A 294 4.05 -0.67 41.07
C HIS A 294 4.01 -2.18 40.75
N ASN A 295 5.17 -2.76 40.45
CA ASN A 295 5.32 -4.15 40.02
C ASN A 295 4.54 -4.53 38.74
N HIS A 296 4.29 -3.59 37.83
CA HIS A 296 3.67 -3.88 36.52
C HIS A 296 4.35 -5.04 35.78
N HIS A 297 5.68 -5.14 35.86
CA HIS A 297 6.49 -6.19 35.25
C HIS A 297 6.24 -7.60 35.80
N LEU A 298 5.60 -7.72 36.98
CA LEU A 298 5.15 -9.01 37.54
C LEU A 298 3.71 -9.36 37.11
N LYS A 299 2.96 -8.41 36.56
CA LYS A 299 1.53 -8.52 36.21
C LYS A 299 1.28 -8.62 34.70
N GLY A 300 2.33 -8.69 33.90
CA GLY A 300 2.23 -8.75 32.44
C GLY A 300 3.59 -8.96 31.78
N LEU A 301 3.57 -9.11 30.46
CA LEU A 301 4.78 -9.18 29.65
C LEU A 301 5.14 -7.78 29.17
N TRP A 302 6.28 -7.27 29.63
CA TRP A 302 6.72 -5.92 29.33
C TRP A 302 8.01 -5.92 28.53
N TYR A 303 8.06 -5.10 27.50
CA TYR A 303 9.21 -4.86 26.65
C TYR A 303 9.55 -3.37 26.62
N VAL A 304 10.83 -3.07 26.52
CA VAL A 304 11.35 -1.71 26.39
C VAL A 304 12.28 -1.64 25.19
N ASP A 305 12.18 -0.53 24.46
CA ASP A 305 13.10 -0.19 23.39
C ASP A 305 14.20 0.69 23.98
N ILE A 306 15.39 0.12 24.13
CA ILE A 306 16.58 0.85 24.57
C ILE A 306 17.34 1.30 23.33
N GLY A 307 17.63 2.59 23.25
CA GLY A 307 18.39 3.17 22.15
C GLY A 307 19.76 3.66 22.58
N ILE A 308 20.72 3.59 21.66
CA ILE A 308 21.89 4.46 21.65
C ILE A 308 21.85 5.37 20.42
N GLU A 309 22.22 6.62 20.60
CA GLU A 309 22.40 7.62 19.56
C GLU A 309 23.85 8.07 19.55
N ILE A 310 24.50 7.90 18.40
CA ILE A 310 25.91 8.22 18.19
C ILE A 310 25.97 9.47 17.32
N SER A 311 26.71 10.47 17.78
CA SER A 311 26.83 11.76 17.09
C SER A 311 28.27 12.25 17.09
N SER A 312 28.65 12.97 16.03
CA SER A 312 29.94 13.64 15.94
C SER A 312 29.79 15.09 16.44
N PRO A 313 30.53 15.54 17.47
CA PRO A 313 30.52 16.91 17.95
C PRO A 313 31.12 17.88 16.91
N LEU A 314 31.82 17.36 15.89
CA LEU A 314 32.28 18.12 14.72
C LEU A 314 31.14 18.41 13.73
N GLY A 315 29.93 17.91 13.99
CA GLY A 315 28.77 18.11 13.14
C GLY A 315 28.79 17.26 11.86
N ARG A 316 29.50 16.12 11.86
CA ARG A 316 29.53 15.16 10.74
C ARG A 316 28.21 14.40 10.61
N CYS A 317 27.95 13.89 9.41
CA CYS A 317 26.86 12.98 9.11
C CYS A 317 27.33 11.53 9.27
N LEU A 318 26.95 10.90 10.38
CA LEU A 318 27.28 9.50 10.65
C LEU A 318 26.30 8.56 9.96
N GLN A 319 26.82 7.49 9.37
CA GLN A 319 26.05 6.44 8.70
C GLN A 319 26.58 5.06 9.05
N TRP A 320 25.70 4.06 9.07
CA TRP A 320 26.07 2.67 9.35
C TRP A 320 26.73 2.01 8.13
N SER A 321 27.85 1.33 8.37
CA SER A 321 28.49 0.45 7.39
C SER A 321 27.77 -0.89 7.34
N THR A 322 27.40 -1.32 6.14
CA THR A 322 26.84 -2.65 5.87
C THR A 322 27.76 -3.76 6.37
N ALA A 323 29.07 -3.61 6.19
CA ALA A 323 30.06 -4.60 6.62
C ALA A 323 30.15 -4.70 8.16
N GLY A 324 29.85 -3.62 8.88
CA GLY A 324 29.86 -3.57 10.33
C GLY A 324 28.68 -4.26 11.02
N HIS A 325 27.62 -4.62 10.28
CA HIS A 325 26.39 -5.16 10.88
C HIS A 325 26.62 -6.40 11.74
N CYS A 326 27.44 -7.35 11.27
CA CYS A 326 27.76 -8.57 12.00
C CYS A 326 28.39 -8.26 13.36
N SER A 327 29.43 -7.42 13.38
CA SER A 327 30.14 -7.04 14.61
C SER A 327 29.27 -6.23 15.57
N VAL A 328 28.43 -5.33 15.06
CA VAL A 328 27.47 -4.59 15.89
C VAL A 328 26.47 -5.55 16.53
N VAL A 329 25.94 -6.51 15.78
CA VAL A 329 24.97 -7.48 16.29
C VAL A 329 25.60 -8.44 17.29
N GLU A 330 26.83 -8.89 17.04
CA GLU A 330 27.62 -9.70 17.97
C GLU A 330 27.79 -9.00 19.32
N GLU A 331 28.27 -7.75 19.30
CA GLU A 331 28.50 -6.92 20.48
C GLU A 331 27.21 -6.66 21.24
N VAL A 332 26.15 -6.24 20.55
CA VAL A 332 24.91 -5.77 21.18
C VAL A 332 24.09 -6.91 21.77
N LEU A 333 24.09 -8.05 21.10
CA LEU A 333 23.33 -9.22 21.53
C LEU A 333 24.18 -10.16 22.39
N HIS A 334 25.48 -9.93 22.56
CA HIS A 334 26.39 -10.81 23.30
C HIS A 334 26.26 -12.27 22.82
N ILE A 335 26.25 -12.46 21.50
CA ILE A 335 26.17 -13.78 20.86
C ILE A 335 27.51 -14.14 20.22
N SER A 336 27.68 -15.38 19.77
CA SER A 336 28.90 -15.76 19.04
C SER A 336 28.92 -15.13 17.65
N THR A 337 30.11 -14.86 17.13
CA THR A 337 30.34 -14.41 15.75
C THR A 337 29.60 -15.28 14.73
N ALA A 338 29.60 -16.61 14.91
CA ALA A 338 28.90 -17.53 14.01
C ALA A 338 27.37 -17.34 14.02
N HIS A 339 26.79 -16.99 15.17
CA HIS A 339 25.37 -16.67 15.23
C HIS A 339 25.08 -15.29 14.63
N ALA A 340 25.90 -14.29 14.94
CA ALA A 340 25.79 -12.94 14.38
C ALA A 340 25.84 -12.97 12.85
N ASP A 341 26.89 -13.59 12.29
CA ASP A 341 27.09 -13.78 10.86
C ASP A 341 25.86 -14.41 10.20
N ARG A 342 25.43 -15.57 10.71
CA ARG A 342 24.25 -16.28 10.22
C ARG A 342 23.00 -15.39 10.21
N ILE A 343 22.74 -14.63 11.27
CA ILE A 343 21.52 -13.80 11.33
C ILE A 343 21.62 -12.52 10.52
N THR A 344 22.82 -12.03 10.18
CA THR A 344 23.03 -10.83 9.34
C THR A 344 23.21 -11.12 7.85
N THR A 345 23.13 -12.38 7.42
CA THR A 345 23.10 -12.74 5.99
C THR A 345 21.80 -12.31 5.32
N LEU A 346 21.85 -11.93 4.03
CA LEU A 346 20.64 -11.55 3.28
C LEU A 346 19.69 -12.71 3.00
N SER A 347 20.18 -13.96 3.06
CA SER A 347 19.35 -15.15 2.98
C SER A 347 18.54 -15.40 4.27
N SER A 348 18.89 -14.75 5.37
CA SER A 348 18.14 -14.82 6.62
C SER A 348 16.81 -14.10 6.49
N SER A 349 15.70 -14.83 6.65
CA SER A 349 14.35 -14.25 6.73
C SER A 349 14.12 -13.34 7.94
N LYS A 350 15.10 -13.30 8.86
CA LYS A 350 15.06 -12.47 10.06
C LYS A 350 15.82 -11.16 9.92
N TYR A 351 16.54 -10.96 8.83
CA TYR A 351 17.34 -9.77 8.56
C TYR A 351 16.76 -8.98 7.41
N SER A 352 16.68 -7.67 7.60
CA SER A 352 16.33 -6.74 6.55
C SER A 352 17.41 -5.67 6.48
N ARG A 353 18.09 -5.60 5.35
CA ARG A 353 19.02 -4.51 5.03
C ARG A 353 18.23 -3.30 4.54
N ASP A 354 18.54 -2.14 5.11
CA ASP A 354 17.90 -0.88 4.78
C ASP A 354 18.92 0.07 4.15
N LEU A 355 19.18 -0.09 2.84
CA LEU A 355 20.12 0.74 2.07
C LEU A 355 19.79 2.23 2.25
N VAL A 356 20.84 3.05 2.41
CA VAL A 356 20.71 4.49 2.60
C VAL A 356 21.26 5.22 1.38
N SER A 357 20.46 6.14 0.83
CA SER A 357 20.87 6.98 -0.30
C SER A 357 21.48 6.19 -1.46
N HIS A 358 20.95 4.99 -1.70
CA HIS A 358 21.36 4.11 -2.80
C HIS A 358 22.81 3.59 -2.75
N LEU A 359 23.52 3.73 -1.64
CA LEU A 359 24.87 3.17 -1.49
C LEU A 359 24.77 1.73 -0.98
N SER A 360 25.48 0.78 -1.61
CA SER A 360 25.44 -0.64 -1.19
C SER A 360 26.11 -0.87 0.17
N ASP A 361 27.16 -0.09 0.42
CA ASP A 361 28.02 -0.24 1.59
C ASP A 361 27.47 0.55 2.79
N VAL A 362 26.49 1.43 2.55
CA VAL A 362 25.86 2.23 3.61
C VAL A 362 24.42 1.76 3.81
N SER A 363 24.16 1.11 4.93
CA SER A 363 22.82 0.64 5.25
C SER A 363 22.57 0.59 6.74
N GLY A 364 21.32 0.80 7.13
CA GLY A 364 20.83 0.33 8.42
C GLY A 364 20.38 -1.12 8.33
N PHE A 365 19.88 -1.66 9.43
CA PHE A 365 19.30 -3.00 9.43
C PHE A 365 18.16 -3.16 10.43
N ARG A 366 17.36 -4.20 10.22
CA ARG A 366 16.34 -4.67 11.16
C ARG A 366 16.48 -6.18 11.33
N ILE A 367 16.45 -6.64 12.58
CA ILE A 367 16.55 -8.04 12.93
C ILE A 367 15.45 -8.41 13.91
N VAL A 368 14.78 -9.54 13.66
CA VAL A 368 13.92 -10.22 14.66
C VAL A 368 14.67 -11.48 15.10
N PRO A 369 15.47 -11.42 16.19
CA PRO A 369 16.32 -12.54 16.56
C PRO A 369 15.49 -13.81 16.81
N GLY A 370 15.94 -14.94 16.28
CA GLY A 370 15.35 -16.24 16.62
C GLY A 370 15.78 -16.69 18.03
N PRO A 371 15.18 -17.78 18.57
CA PRO A 371 15.52 -18.29 19.90
C PRO A 371 17.02 -18.56 20.13
N GLN A 372 17.76 -18.87 19.07
CA GLN A 372 19.20 -19.13 19.11
C GLN A 372 20.08 -17.87 19.10
N ALA A 373 19.52 -16.70 18.79
CA ALA A 373 20.27 -15.46 18.56
C ALA A 373 19.76 -14.27 19.39
N GLN A 374 18.82 -14.49 20.31
CA GLN A 374 18.29 -13.45 21.20
C GLN A 374 19.27 -12.99 22.29
N GLY A 375 20.38 -13.72 22.48
CA GLY A 375 21.38 -13.39 23.49
C GLY A 375 20.91 -13.54 24.94
N PRO A 376 21.73 -13.11 25.91
CA PRO A 376 21.39 -13.14 27.34
C PRO A 376 20.29 -12.12 27.71
N PHE A 377 20.09 -11.11 26.87
CA PHE A 377 19.06 -10.07 27.08
C PHE A 377 17.70 -10.42 26.47
N GLN A 378 17.59 -11.58 25.81
CA GLN A 378 16.35 -12.04 25.17
C GLN A 378 15.79 -10.99 24.19
N ALA A 379 16.66 -10.40 23.37
CA ALA A 379 16.30 -9.37 22.42
C ALA A 379 15.24 -9.88 21.43
N ALA A 380 14.11 -9.19 21.38
CA ALA A 380 12.99 -9.51 20.50
C ALA A 380 13.08 -8.81 19.14
N TYR A 381 13.77 -7.67 19.10
CA TYR A 381 13.95 -6.87 17.89
C TYR A 381 15.20 -5.99 18.02
N VAL A 382 15.94 -5.83 16.93
CA VAL A 382 17.09 -4.93 16.84
C VAL A 382 16.94 -4.09 15.58
N GLN A 383 17.21 -2.80 15.66
CA GLN A 383 17.21 -1.93 14.49
C GLN A 383 18.32 -0.90 14.56
N ALA A 384 19.08 -0.78 13.47
CA ALA A 384 20.03 0.30 13.25
C ALA A 384 19.54 1.19 12.09
N TYR A 385 19.54 2.51 12.30
CA TYR A 385 19.11 3.49 11.31
C TYR A 385 19.76 4.85 11.58
N THR A 386 19.48 5.84 10.74
CA THR A 386 20.02 7.20 10.86
C THR A 386 18.93 8.25 11.01
N THR A 387 19.29 9.40 11.58
CA THR A 387 18.33 10.49 11.89
C THR A 387 18.05 11.41 10.71
N ASP A 388 18.74 11.26 9.59
CA ASP A 388 18.54 12.09 8.38
C ASP A 388 17.09 12.07 7.85
N LYS A 389 16.37 10.95 8.05
CA LYS A 389 14.95 10.79 7.69
C LYS A 389 14.03 11.77 8.41
N THR A 390 14.45 12.33 9.55
CA THR A 390 13.62 13.28 10.33
C THR A 390 13.29 14.56 9.57
N LEU A 391 14.13 14.97 8.60
CA LEU A 391 13.92 16.18 7.80
C LEU A 391 12.79 16.05 6.78
N THR A 392 12.49 14.82 6.38
CA THR A 392 11.46 14.52 5.37
C THR A 392 10.27 13.76 5.96
N SER A 393 10.35 13.35 7.22
CA SER A 393 9.31 12.57 7.88
C SER A 393 8.10 13.43 8.28
N ASN A 394 6.90 12.91 8.03
CA ASN A 394 5.66 13.43 8.60
C ASN A 394 4.93 12.26 9.29
N ARG A 395 4.80 12.33 10.62
CA ARG A 395 4.17 11.25 11.42
C ARG A 395 2.65 11.22 11.28
N GLU A 396 2.04 12.28 10.74
CA GLU A 396 0.58 12.41 10.61
C GLU A 396 0.06 12.01 9.22
N GLY A 397 0.94 11.68 8.26
CA GLY A 397 0.56 11.27 6.90
C GLY A 397 0.45 9.75 6.72
N GLN A 398 -0.25 9.31 5.66
CA GLN A 398 -0.31 7.90 5.25
C GLN A 398 1.08 7.33 4.89
N HIS A 399 1.96 8.17 4.34
CA HIS A 399 3.36 7.87 4.17
C HIS A 399 4.16 8.59 5.26
N PHE A 400 4.99 7.84 5.99
CA PHE A 400 5.84 8.38 7.07
C PHE A 400 6.86 9.41 6.59
N VAL A 401 7.10 9.52 5.28
CA VAL A 401 8.07 10.40 4.64
C VAL A 401 7.48 10.96 3.34
N LYS A 402 7.94 12.14 2.89
CA LYS A 402 7.58 12.71 1.58
C LYS A 402 7.70 11.63 0.48
N PHE A 403 6.62 11.43 -0.28
CA PHE A 403 6.51 10.38 -1.30
C PHE A 403 5.97 10.98 -2.62
N ILE A 404 6.57 10.62 -3.76
CA ILE A 404 6.08 10.95 -5.10
C ILE A 404 5.19 9.80 -5.54
N GLU A 405 3.94 10.09 -5.83
CA GLU A 405 3.07 9.10 -6.44
C GLU A 405 3.32 9.01 -7.95
N ARG A 406 2.98 7.85 -8.52
CA ARG A 406 3.21 7.53 -9.93
C ARG A 406 2.45 8.50 -10.85
N LYS A 407 1.25 8.94 -10.41
CA LYS A 407 0.45 9.95 -11.09
C LYS A 407 1.10 11.33 -11.09
N ASP A 408 1.82 11.71 -10.02
CA ASP A 408 2.49 13.00 -9.96
C ASP A 408 3.61 13.08 -11.02
N ALA A 409 4.35 11.98 -11.20
CA ALA A 409 5.44 11.91 -12.16
C ALA A 409 4.97 11.95 -13.63
N LEU A 410 3.71 11.59 -13.91
CA LEU A 410 3.08 11.68 -15.24
C LEU A 410 1.98 12.75 -15.34
N GLY A 411 1.78 13.53 -14.28
CA GLY A 411 0.72 14.54 -14.18
C GLY A 411 1.03 15.84 -14.89
N LEU A 412 0.07 16.78 -14.86
CA LEU A 412 0.14 18.06 -15.58
C LEU A 412 1.33 18.95 -15.17
N LYS A 413 1.81 18.82 -13.91
CA LYS A 413 2.95 19.58 -13.38
C LYS A 413 4.16 18.68 -13.22
N GLN A 414 5.10 18.77 -14.17
CA GLN A 414 6.37 18.05 -14.16
C GLN A 414 7.56 19.01 -14.28
N PRO A 415 8.63 18.83 -13.49
CA PRO A 415 8.77 17.82 -12.43
C PRO A 415 7.79 18.05 -11.26
N PRO A 416 7.42 17.00 -10.50
CA PRO A 416 6.54 17.14 -9.33
C PRO A 416 7.04 18.21 -8.37
N THR A 417 6.15 19.05 -7.82
CA THR A 417 6.52 20.15 -6.90
C THR A 417 7.25 19.67 -5.64
N MET A 418 7.01 18.42 -5.27
CA MET A 418 7.70 17.76 -4.16
C MET A 418 9.22 17.63 -4.41
N ILE A 419 9.67 17.45 -5.66
CA ILE A 419 11.10 17.40 -6.00
C ILE A 419 11.77 18.74 -5.69
N SER A 420 11.13 19.86 -6.03
CA SER A 420 11.62 21.19 -5.68
C SER A 420 11.69 21.38 -4.16
N SER A 421 10.68 20.86 -3.43
CA SER A 421 10.70 20.91 -1.96
C SER A 421 11.83 20.06 -1.35
N LEU A 422 12.18 18.93 -1.96
CA LEU A 422 13.32 18.11 -1.52
C LEU A 422 14.65 18.80 -1.81
N HIS A 423 14.77 19.43 -2.97
CA HIS A 423 15.93 20.25 -3.33
C HIS A 423 16.18 21.33 -2.27
N ASP A 424 15.14 22.11 -1.91
CA ASP A 424 15.27 23.17 -0.91
C ASP A 424 15.61 22.65 0.50
N ILE A 425 15.10 21.46 0.87
CA ILE A 425 15.45 20.80 2.14
C ILE A 425 16.93 20.41 2.13
N TYR A 426 17.41 19.75 1.08
CA TYR A 426 18.79 19.27 1.03
C TYR A 426 19.80 20.41 0.94
N THR A 427 19.51 21.47 0.18
CA THR A 427 20.34 22.67 0.16
C THR A 427 20.48 23.29 1.55
N GLN A 428 19.39 23.40 2.31
CA GLN A 428 19.46 23.91 3.69
C GLN A 428 20.16 22.95 4.64
N ALA A 429 20.01 21.64 4.42
CA ALA A 429 20.59 20.61 5.27
C ALA A 429 22.13 20.59 5.18
N GLN A 430 22.71 20.88 4.01
CA GLN A 430 24.17 21.04 3.82
C GLN A 430 24.79 21.97 4.86
N GLU A 431 24.11 23.06 5.21
CA GLU A 431 24.62 24.08 6.13
C GLU A 431 24.25 23.85 7.60
N LYS A 432 23.14 23.17 7.87
CA LYS A 432 22.48 23.20 9.19
C LYS A 432 22.31 21.84 9.84
N ASN A 433 22.37 20.74 9.10
CA ASN A 433 21.92 19.45 9.61
C ASN A 433 23.01 18.39 9.52
N SER A 434 23.43 17.88 10.66
CA SER A 434 24.17 16.62 10.75
C SER A 434 23.21 15.42 10.79
N SER A 435 23.73 14.24 10.50
CA SER A 435 23.05 12.96 10.70
C SER A 435 23.71 12.20 11.85
N LYS A 436 22.89 11.51 12.64
CA LYS A 436 23.33 10.66 13.74
C LYS A 436 23.02 9.21 13.40
N ALA A 437 23.88 8.31 13.86
CA ALA A 437 23.63 6.88 13.80
C ALA A 437 22.88 6.44 15.06
N ARG A 438 21.84 5.63 14.89
CA ARG A 438 21.00 5.14 15.99
C ARG A 438 20.85 3.63 15.92
N LEU A 439 20.96 3.00 17.08
CA LEU A 439 20.71 1.59 17.29
C LEU A 439 19.69 1.43 18.42
N GLU A 440 18.69 0.59 18.20
CA GLU A 440 17.63 0.28 19.14
C GLU A 440 17.49 -1.22 19.35
N VAL A 441 17.30 -1.63 20.60
CA VAL A 441 17.11 -3.03 20.98
C VAL A 441 15.85 -3.13 21.84
N ARG A 442 14.90 -3.94 21.38
CA ARG A 442 13.71 -4.31 22.16
C ARG A 442 14.04 -5.51 23.04
N VAL A 443 14.00 -5.32 24.35
CA VAL A 443 14.24 -6.38 25.35
C VAL A 443 13.10 -6.47 26.35
N PRO A 444 12.91 -7.62 27.02
CA PRO A 444 12.06 -7.68 28.20
C PRO A 444 12.48 -6.62 29.23
N TRP A 445 11.49 -6.07 29.94
CA TRP A 445 11.68 -5.01 30.94
C TRP A 445 12.83 -5.28 31.91
N ALA A 446 12.95 -6.53 32.38
CA ALA A 446 14.00 -6.96 33.31
C ALA A 446 15.44 -6.72 32.79
N HIS A 447 15.62 -6.67 31.48
CA HIS A 447 16.92 -6.43 30.83
C HIS A 447 17.13 -4.96 30.44
N GLY A 448 16.12 -4.11 30.57
CA GLY A 448 16.13 -2.71 30.14
C GLY A 448 17.21 -1.85 30.80
N LYS A 449 17.71 -2.22 31.99
CA LYS A 449 18.81 -1.51 32.66
C LYS A 449 20.21 -2.08 32.37
N TYR A 450 20.30 -3.21 31.67
CA TYR A 450 21.56 -3.91 31.42
C TYR A 450 21.99 -3.87 29.94
N VAL A 451 21.04 -3.77 29.02
CA VAL A 451 21.36 -3.72 27.59
C VAL A 451 21.91 -2.35 27.20
N LEU A 452 22.90 -2.32 26.31
CA LEU A 452 23.58 -1.11 25.81
C LEU A 452 24.16 -0.23 26.93
N THR A 453 24.66 -0.80 28.03
CA THR A 453 25.34 -0.05 29.11
C THR A 453 26.86 -0.01 28.96
N GLU A 454 27.39 -0.85 28.08
CA GLU A 454 28.80 -0.94 27.71
C GLU A 454 28.83 -1.19 26.20
N PHE A 455 29.81 -0.60 25.51
CA PHE A 455 29.98 -0.79 24.07
C PHE A 455 31.44 -0.55 23.72
N ASN A 456 32.06 -1.48 22.99
CA ASN A 456 33.43 -1.32 22.52
C ASN A 456 33.54 -0.17 21.48
N PRO A 457 34.25 0.93 21.76
CA PRO A 457 34.38 2.07 20.85
C PRO A 457 34.93 1.65 19.47
N ALA A 458 35.87 0.72 19.44
CA ALA A 458 36.46 0.24 18.18
C ALA A 458 35.43 -0.44 17.27
N ILE A 459 34.38 -1.07 17.83
CA ILE A 459 33.30 -1.65 17.02
C ILE A 459 32.45 -0.54 16.40
N ILE A 460 32.19 0.54 17.14
CA ILE A 460 31.46 1.71 16.61
C ILE A 460 32.25 2.37 15.49
N GLU A 461 33.54 2.65 15.72
CA GLU A 461 34.43 3.27 14.75
C GLU A 461 34.51 2.45 13.46
N ASN A 462 34.63 1.13 13.57
CA ASN A 462 34.66 0.22 12.41
C ASN A 462 33.28 0.01 11.75
N ALA A 463 32.18 0.30 12.43
CA ALA A 463 30.82 0.13 11.91
C ALA A 463 30.18 1.42 11.37
N LEU A 464 30.90 2.55 11.39
CA LEU A 464 30.39 3.84 10.96
C LEU A 464 31.24 4.50 9.88
N TYR A 465 30.57 5.20 8.99
CA TYR A 465 31.16 6.19 8.10
C TYR A 465 30.85 7.60 8.58
N SER A 466 31.79 8.52 8.38
CA SER A 466 31.73 9.94 8.72
C SER A 466 31.86 10.80 7.48
N PHE A 467 30.79 11.53 7.16
CA PHE A 467 30.75 12.46 6.03
C PHE A 467 30.66 13.89 6.54
N THR A 468 31.24 14.87 5.83
CA THR A 468 30.83 16.26 6.04
C THR A 468 29.35 16.43 5.68
N ARG A 469 28.71 17.48 6.23
CA ARG A 469 27.33 17.82 5.88
C ARG A 469 27.21 18.16 4.40
N GLU A 470 28.20 18.88 3.87
CA GLU A 470 28.27 19.24 2.46
C GLU A 470 28.29 17.98 1.59
N GLU A 471 29.27 17.09 1.76
CA GLU A 471 29.38 15.85 0.97
C GLU A 471 28.10 15.01 1.00
N TRP A 472 27.54 14.78 2.20
CA TRP A 472 26.39 13.90 2.36
C TRP A 472 25.11 14.44 1.73
N TRP A 473 24.82 15.72 1.97
CA TRP A 473 23.59 16.33 1.47
C TRP A 473 23.72 16.75 0.01
N GLU A 474 24.91 17.15 -0.46
CA GLU A 474 25.18 17.44 -1.87
C GLU A 474 24.98 16.19 -2.73
N PHE A 475 25.46 15.04 -2.26
CA PHE A 475 25.29 13.76 -2.95
C PHE A 475 23.82 13.43 -3.23
N ARG A 476 22.94 13.62 -2.22
CA ARG A 476 21.49 13.46 -2.38
C ARG A 476 20.89 14.53 -3.29
N LEU A 477 21.34 15.77 -3.14
CA LEU A 477 20.89 16.91 -3.94
C LEU A 477 21.14 16.67 -5.43
N TRP A 478 22.33 16.20 -5.81
CA TRP A 478 22.65 15.90 -7.20
C TRP A 478 21.75 14.82 -7.79
N ARG A 479 21.41 13.78 -7.02
CA ARG A 479 20.47 12.74 -7.47
C ARG A 479 19.06 13.30 -7.71
N VAL A 480 18.54 14.10 -6.78
CA VAL A 480 17.24 14.78 -6.94
C VAL A 480 17.27 15.69 -8.17
N PHE A 481 18.36 16.42 -8.37
CA PHE A 481 18.51 17.32 -9.50
C PHE A 481 18.55 16.57 -10.84
N ALA A 482 19.31 15.48 -10.95
CA ALA A 482 19.33 14.64 -12.16
C ALA A 482 17.95 14.08 -12.49
N ILE A 483 17.23 13.57 -11.49
CA ILE A 483 15.87 13.04 -11.69
C ILE A 483 14.88 14.14 -12.09
N SER A 484 14.96 15.31 -11.46
CA SER A 484 14.17 16.50 -11.82
C SER A 484 14.32 16.84 -13.30
N ASN A 485 15.56 16.82 -13.80
CA ASN A 485 15.86 17.09 -15.20
C ASN A 485 15.33 16.01 -16.15
N VAL A 486 15.44 14.73 -15.78
CA VAL A 486 14.86 13.63 -16.57
C VAL A 486 13.35 13.77 -16.66
N LEU A 487 12.65 13.99 -15.55
CA LEU A 487 11.19 14.18 -15.56
C LEU A 487 10.78 15.45 -16.32
N GLY A 488 11.56 16.52 -16.21
CA GLY A 488 11.37 17.74 -17.00
C GLY A 488 11.66 17.56 -18.50
N LEU A 489 12.52 16.63 -18.89
CA LEU A 489 12.71 16.25 -20.30
C LEU A 489 11.58 15.37 -20.80
N GLN A 490 11.11 14.43 -19.97
CA GLN A 490 9.92 13.63 -20.27
C GLN A 490 8.73 14.54 -20.53
N SER A 491 8.47 15.54 -19.68
CA SER A 491 7.32 16.44 -19.85
C SER A 491 7.34 17.27 -21.15
N ARG A 492 8.53 17.68 -21.59
CA ARG A 492 8.74 18.45 -22.83
C ARG A 492 8.82 17.59 -24.08
N GLY A 493 8.97 16.28 -23.94
CA GLY A 493 9.09 15.35 -25.05
C GLY A 493 7.77 15.16 -25.82
N PRO A 494 7.81 14.80 -27.11
CA PRO A 494 6.61 14.42 -27.86
C PRO A 494 5.86 13.29 -27.17
N THR A 495 4.54 13.34 -27.13
CA THR A 495 3.74 12.42 -26.33
C THR A 495 4.01 10.93 -26.64
N TYR A 496 4.12 10.56 -27.92
CA TYR A 496 4.40 9.18 -28.30
C TYR A 496 5.75 8.66 -27.77
N LYS A 497 6.74 9.55 -27.54
CA LYS A 497 8.03 9.19 -26.92
C LYS A 497 7.93 9.07 -25.40
N ARG A 498 7.06 9.84 -24.74
CA ARG A 498 6.82 9.78 -23.30
C ARG A 498 6.21 8.45 -22.88
N PHE A 499 5.32 7.93 -23.73
CA PHE A 499 4.67 6.64 -23.56
C PHE A 499 5.43 5.49 -24.24
N SER A 500 6.68 5.71 -24.65
CA SER A 500 7.52 4.59 -25.05
C SER A 500 7.80 3.71 -23.82
N PRO A 501 7.95 2.38 -23.99
CA PRO A 501 8.26 1.50 -22.87
C PRO A 501 9.48 2.00 -22.06
N ASP A 502 10.55 2.38 -22.75
CA ASP A 502 11.81 2.80 -22.12
C ASP A 502 11.63 4.10 -21.32
N SER A 503 10.85 5.06 -21.84
CA SER A 503 10.56 6.32 -21.14
C SER A 503 9.71 6.11 -19.89
N LEU A 504 8.70 5.26 -19.97
CA LEU A 504 7.83 4.93 -18.84
C LEU A 504 8.60 4.17 -17.76
N LEU A 505 9.48 3.25 -18.16
CA LEU A 505 10.34 2.51 -17.24
C LEU A 505 11.37 3.43 -16.58
N LEU A 506 11.95 4.38 -17.33
CA LEU A 506 12.82 5.42 -16.78
C LEU A 506 12.09 6.31 -15.79
N THR A 507 10.84 6.68 -16.09
CA THR A 507 9.99 7.46 -15.19
C THR A 507 9.71 6.68 -13.90
N ALA A 508 9.35 5.40 -14.01
CA ALA A 508 9.13 4.52 -12.85
C ALA A 508 10.40 4.37 -11.99
N ALA A 509 11.55 4.14 -12.61
CA ALA A 509 12.84 4.06 -11.93
C ALA A 509 13.20 5.38 -11.23
N CYS A 510 12.94 6.53 -11.85
CA CYS A 510 13.14 7.85 -11.25
C CYS A 510 12.27 8.04 -10.00
N VAL A 511 11.00 7.66 -10.04
CA VAL A 511 10.10 7.72 -8.87
C VAL A 511 10.60 6.83 -7.75
N TRP A 512 10.97 5.58 -8.07
CA TRP A 512 11.53 4.65 -7.09
C TRP A 512 12.83 5.18 -6.48
N LEU A 513 13.74 5.76 -7.29
CA LEU A 513 14.98 6.37 -6.82
C LEU A 513 14.71 7.55 -5.88
N VAL A 514 13.84 8.50 -6.23
CA VAL A 514 13.56 9.66 -5.35
C VAL A 514 12.95 9.22 -4.03
N ASN A 515 11.98 8.30 -4.07
CA ASN A 515 11.32 7.83 -2.85
C ASN A 515 12.27 7.06 -1.93
N SER A 516 13.28 6.40 -2.49
CA SER A 516 14.29 5.64 -1.75
C SER A 516 15.55 6.43 -1.36
N LEU A 517 15.62 7.73 -1.67
CA LEU A 517 16.76 8.56 -1.23
C LEU A 517 16.78 8.77 0.29
N HIS A 518 15.59 8.94 0.88
CA HIS A 518 15.36 9.23 2.29
C HIS A 518 14.50 8.17 2.99
N ALA A 519 14.04 7.16 2.27
CA ALA A 519 13.38 5.99 2.82
C ALA A 519 14.10 4.72 2.36
N ARG A 520 13.76 3.59 2.96
CA ARG A 520 14.22 2.29 2.47
C ARG A 520 13.73 2.10 1.03
N PRO A 521 14.56 1.60 0.10
CA PRO A 521 14.08 1.16 -1.20
C PRO A 521 12.92 0.18 -1.05
N ASP A 522 11.82 0.44 -1.76
CA ASP A 522 10.73 -0.52 -1.82
C ASP A 522 11.23 -1.78 -2.51
N ASP A 523 11.02 -2.92 -1.86
CA ASP A 523 11.43 -4.25 -2.30
C ASP A 523 10.23 -5.20 -2.42
N GLY A 524 9.01 -4.66 -2.52
CA GLY A 524 7.83 -5.44 -2.85
C GLY A 524 7.81 -5.93 -4.30
N PRO A 525 6.82 -6.78 -4.66
CA PRO A 525 6.40 -7.15 -5.99
C PRO A 525 6.97 -6.37 -7.17
N SER A 526 6.47 -5.14 -7.27
CA SER A 526 6.66 -4.19 -8.39
C SER A 526 8.09 -3.79 -8.48
N SER A 527 8.63 -3.51 -7.31
CA SER A 527 9.88 -2.82 -7.19
C SER A 527 11.01 -3.80 -7.51
N ARG A 528 10.83 -5.10 -7.24
CA ARG A 528 11.71 -6.17 -7.75
C ARG A 528 11.65 -6.27 -9.28
N ASP A 529 10.46 -6.33 -9.87
CA ASP A 529 10.32 -6.35 -11.34
C ASP A 529 10.94 -5.10 -12.01
N LEU A 530 10.79 -3.93 -11.37
CA LEU A 530 11.39 -2.67 -11.81
C LEU A 530 12.92 -2.71 -11.66
N MET A 531 13.43 -3.18 -10.52
CA MET A 531 14.86 -3.33 -10.30
C MET A 531 15.48 -4.29 -11.32
N ASP A 532 14.85 -5.43 -11.60
CA ASP A 532 15.29 -6.37 -12.63
C ASP A 532 15.29 -5.74 -14.03
N ALA A 533 14.41 -4.79 -14.31
CA ALA A 533 14.36 -4.10 -15.59
C ALA A 533 15.36 -2.93 -15.69
N ALA A 534 15.61 -2.23 -14.58
CA ALA A 534 16.31 -0.95 -14.56
C ALA A 534 17.76 -1.01 -14.00
N LEU A 535 18.10 -2.01 -13.20
CA LEU A 535 19.43 -2.18 -12.58
C LEU A 535 20.26 -3.24 -13.30
N PRO A 536 21.60 -3.25 -13.12
CA PRO A 536 22.46 -4.35 -13.56
C PRO A 536 21.92 -5.71 -13.08
N VAL A 537 22.02 -6.74 -13.92
CA VAL A 537 21.60 -8.10 -13.57
C VAL A 537 22.71 -9.09 -13.87
N LYS A 538 22.87 -10.07 -12.99
CA LYS A 538 23.84 -11.17 -13.13
C LYS A 538 23.20 -12.47 -12.67
N VAL A 539 23.77 -13.60 -13.06
CA VAL A 539 23.35 -14.91 -12.53
C VAL A 539 23.53 -14.92 -11.02
N ALA A 540 22.50 -15.32 -10.27
CA ALA A 540 22.47 -15.22 -8.81
C ALA A 540 23.68 -15.88 -8.12
N ALA A 541 24.15 -17.01 -8.65
CA ALA A 541 25.33 -17.71 -8.12
C ALA A 541 26.65 -16.91 -8.23
N ASP A 542 26.71 -15.91 -9.11
CA ASP A 542 27.92 -15.11 -9.35
C ASP A 542 27.87 -13.72 -8.66
N VAL A 543 26.83 -13.45 -7.87
CA VAL A 543 26.63 -12.18 -7.17
C VAL A 543 26.99 -12.35 -5.71
N LEU A 544 27.84 -11.47 -5.20
CA LEU A 544 28.08 -11.40 -3.76
C LEU A 544 26.81 -10.92 -3.07
N ASP A 545 26.44 -11.54 -1.95
CA ASP A 545 25.22 -11.19 -1.21
C ASP A 545 25.14 -9.67 -0.97
N GLU A 546 26.23 -9.04 -0.53
CA GLU A 546 26.29 -7.60 -0.29
C GLU A 546 25.93 -6.73 -1.51
N GLN A 547 26.08 -7.23 -2.73
CA GLN A 547 25.74 -6.51 -3.95
C GLN A 547 24.26 -6.70 -4.36
N LEU A 548 23.51 -7.64 -3.78
CA LEU A 548 22.12 -7.89 -4.17
C LEU A 548 21.23 -6.66 -3.92
N ALA A 549 20.43 -6.28 -4.91
CA ALA A 549 19.51 -5.16 -4.75
C ALA A 549 18.36 -5.47 -3.78
N TYR A 550 17.97 -6.74 -3.69
CA TYR A 550 16.93 -7.25 -2.80
C TYR A 550 17.21 -8.70 -2.37
N PRO A 551 16.62 -9.19 -1.26
CA PRO A 551 16.84 -10.55 -0.79
C PRO A 551 16.36 -11.60 -1.79
N VAL A 552 17.28 -12.45 -2.26
CA VAL A 552 17.03 -13.57 -3.17
C VAL A 552 18.06 -14.68 -2.88
N SER A 553 17.67 -15.94 -3.10
CA SER A 553 18.54 -17.09 -2.88
C SER A 553 19.64 -17.15 -3.95
N THR A 554 20.91 -17.19 -3.54
CA THR A 554 22.11 -17.22 -4.41
C THR A 554 22.74 -18.61 -4.57
N ASN A 555 22.05 -19.68 -4.14
CA ASN A 555 22.57 -21.07 -4.25
C ASN A 555 23.14 -21.40 -5.64
N GLU A 556 24.21 -22.20 -5.69
CA GLU A 556 24.97 -22.53 -6.92
C GLU A 556 24.12 -23.09 -8.08
N THR A 557 22.96 -23.68 -7.79
CA THR A 557 22.03 -24.21 -8.80
C THR A 557 21.08 -23.14 -9.36
N ASN A 558 21.08 -21.93 -8.81
CA ASN A 558 20.19 -20.86 -9.21
C ASN A 558 20.74 -20.12 -10.45
N THR A 559 20.20 -20.46 -11.61
CA THR A 559 20.52 -19.83 -12.90
C THR A 559 19.70 -18.56 -13.17
N GLN A 560 18.86 -18.13 -12.22
CA GLN A 560 18.07 -16.91 -12.35
C GLN A 560 18.98 -15.68 -12.39
N HIS A 561 18.68 -14.75 -13.29
CA HIS A 561 19.30 -13.43 -13.29
C HIS A 561 18.62 -12.56 -12.23
N VAL A 562 19.42 -11.90 -11.40
CA VAL A 562 18.95 -11.07 -10.28
C VAL A 562 19.56 -9.69 -10.37
N ALA A 563 18.80 -8.66 -9.99
CA ALA A 563 19.30 -7.30 -9.91
C ALA A 563 20.35 -7.14 -8.79
N TYR A 564 21.42 -6.42 -9.10
CA TYR A 564 22.52 -6.18 -8.17
C TYR A 564 23.17 -4.80 -8.38
N ILE A 565 23.99 -4.37 -7.43
CA ILE A 565 24.61 -3.05 -7.31
C ILE A 565 26.14 -3.23 -7.36
N PRO A 566 26.74 -3.43 -8.55
CA PRO A 566 28.18 -3.70 -8.70
C PRO A 566 29.09 -2.53 -8.37
N PHE A 567 28.56 -1.30 -8.40
CA PHE A 567 29.35 -0.08 -8.48
C PHE A 567 29.28 0.77 -7.21
N GLY A 568 28.95 0.15 -6.06
CA GLY A 568 28.86 0.84 -4.77
C GLY A 568 27.65 1.78 -4.63
N TYR A 569 26.98 2.07 -5.75
CA TYR A 569 25.86 3.00 -5.86
C TYR A 569 24.84 2.47 -6.88
N VAL A 570 23.54 2.71 -6.65
CA VAL A 570 22.50 2.28 -7.59
C VAL A 570 22.58 3.11 -8.88
N PHE A 571 23.23 2.53 -9.88
CA PHE A 571 23.22 3.02 -11.25
C PHE A 571 22.21 2.25 -12.10
N LEU A 572 21.50 2.99 -12.95
CA LEU A 572 20.59 2.47 -13.94
C LEU A 572 21.40 1.91 -15.11
N ARG A 573 20.98 0.74 -15.60
CA ARG A 573 21.48 0.19 -16.86
C ARG A 573 20.64 0.66 -18.03
N ARG A 574 21.06 0.30 -19.24
CA ARG A 574 20.20 0.35 -20.41
C ARG A 574 18.98 -0.55 -20.19
N MET A 575 17.81 0.08 -20.15
CA MET A 575 16.56 -0.57 -19.80
C MET A 575 16.15 -1.60 -20.83
N LEU A 576 15.74 -2.77 -20.36
CA LEU A 576 15.19 -3.84 -21.19
C LEU A 576 13.67 -3.89 -20.94
N CYS A 577 12.91 -3.79 -22.03
CA CYS A 577 11.45 -3.80 -21.95
C CYS A 577 10.95 -5.14 -21.34
N ALA A 578 10.42 -5.06 -20.11
CA ALA A 578 9.93 -6.20 -19.32
C ALA A 578 8.55 -5.92 -18.72
N LYS A 579 7.96 -6.95 -18.10
CA LYS A 579 6.58 -7.00 -17.54
C LYS A 579 6.25 -5.99 -16.42
N ALA A 580 7.21 -5.14 -16.02
CA ALA A 580 7.10 -4.19 -14.91
C ALA A 580 5.91 -3.21 -15.03
N PHE A 581 5.43 -2.93 -16.24
CA PHE A 581 4.35 -1.95 -16.47
C PHE A 581 3.04 -2.29 -15.77
N LEU A 582 2.57 -3.55 -15.89
CA LEU A 582 1.25 -3.94 -15.37
C LEU A 582 1.19 -3.79 -13.86
N TYR A 583 2.27 -4.11 -13.18
CA TYR A 583 2.33 -4.11 -11.73
C TYR A 583 2.69 -2.71 -11.17
N PHE A 584 3.39 -1.86 -11.93
CA PHE A 584 3.70 -0.48 -11.51
C PHE A 584 2.60 0.53 -11.89
N PHE A 585 1.95 0.42 -13.04
CA PHE A 585 0.89 1.36 -13.46
C PHE A 585 -0.52 0.83 -13.20
N GLY A 586 -0.68 -0.41 -12.74
CA GLY A 586 -1.98 -1.08 -12.60
C GLY A 586 -2.65 -1.37 -13.95
N MET A 587 -1.96 -1.08 -15.06
CA MET A 587 -2.46 -1.12 -16.42
C MET A 587 -1.32 -1.59 -17.33
N ASP A 588 -1.64 -2.38 -18.35
CA ASP A 588 -0.64 -2.73 -19.36
C ASP A 588 -0.30 -1.51 -20.25
N ILE A 589 0.81 -1.60 -20.98
CA ILE A 589 1.28 -0.50 -21.81
C ILE A 589 0.33 -0.14 -22.95
N VAL A 590 -0.48 -1.09 -23.43
CA VAL A 590 -1.45 -0.86 -24.51
C VAL A 590 -2.60 -0.01 -23.96
N GLN A 591 -3.11 -0.38 -22.79
CA GLN A 591 -4.12 0.36 -22.05
C GLN A 591 -3.61 1.76 -21.69
N LEU A 592 -2.41 1.87 -21.12
CA LEU A 592 -1.81 3.16 -20.74
C LEU A 592 -1.66 4.10 -21.95
N LYS A 593 -1.20 3.56 -23.09
CA LYS A 593 -1.10 4.33 -24.34
C LYS A 593 -2.46 4.77 -24.85
N ARG A 594 -3.43 3.86 -24.87
CA ARG A 594 -4.79 4.19 -25.32
C ARG A 594 -5.38 5.33 -24.50
N ASP A 595 -5.25 5.24 -23.18
CA ASP A 595 -5.94 6.13 -22.27
C ASP A 595 -5.23 7.49 -22.12
N PHE A 596 -3.90 7.55 -22.33
CA PHE A 596 -3.13 8.76 -22.00
C PHE A 596 -2.14 9.24 -23.07
N GLN A 597 -1.88 8.49 -24.15
CA GLN A 597 -0.94 8.92 -25.20
C GLN A 597 -1.49 10.07 -26.05
N HIS A 598 -2.79 10.35 -26.03
CA HIS A 598 -3.35 11.48 -26.76
C HIS A 598 -3.22 12.79 -25.96
N SER A 599 -3.50 12.76 -24.65
CA SER A 599 -3.35 13.90 -23.74
C SER A 599 -1.89 14.19 -23.40
N GLY A 600 -1.08 13.14 -23.37
CA GLY A 600 0.31 13.17 -22.95
C GLY A 600 0.54 13.31 -21.45
N PHE A 601 -0.52 13.37 -20.67
CA PHE A 601 -0.46 13.43 -19.22
C PHE A 601 -1.50 12.47 -18.64
N VAL A 602 -1.17 11.88 -17.51
CA VAL A 602 -2.15 11.17 -16.69
C VAL A 602 -2.86 12.24 -15.89
N ASP A 603 -4.08 12.60 -16.29
CA ASP A 603 -4.87 13.58 -15.55
C ASP A 603 -5.23 12.99 -14.18
N ASN A 604 -5.03 13.79 -13.13
CA ASN A 604 -5.45 13.42 -11.78
C ASN A 604 -6.96 13.22 -11.74
N ASP A 605 -7.70 14.00 -12.54
CA ASP A 605 -9.13 13.91 -12.65
C ASP A 605 -9.59 12.70 -13.47
N VAL A 606 -8.83 12.14 -14.42
CA VAL A 606 -9.30 10.97 -15.22
C VAL A 606 -9.27 9.64 -14.43
N ILE A 607 -8.34 9.51 -13.47
CA ILE A 607 -8.29 8.37 -12.55
C ILE A 607 -9.28 8.57 -11.38
N GLU A 608 -9.53 9.82 -10.97
CA GLU A 608 -10.59 10.13 -10.02
C GLU A 608 -11.98 10.13 -10.67
N GLU A 609 -12.18 10.45 -11.95
CA GLU A 609 -13.48 10.56 -12.66
C GLU A 609 -14.02 9.21 -13.09
N THR A 610 -13.15 8.20 -13.29
CA THR A 610 -13.65 6.82 -13.38
C THR A 610 -14.19 6.32 -12.03
N SER A 611 -13.88 7.02 -10.93
CA SER A 611 -14.31 6.71 -9.55
C SER A 611 -15.18 7.78 -8.86
N ARG A 612 -15.40 8.95 -9.48
CA ARG A 612 -16.33 10.01 -9.05
C ARG A 612 -17.50 10.04 -10.04
N SER A 613 -18.75 10.04 -9.65
CA SER A 613 -19.37 9.95 -8.33
C SER A 613 -20.82 9.71 -8.67
N LEU A 614 -21.28 8.49 -8.40
CA LEU A 614 -22.66 8.40 -7.93
C LEU A 614 -22.62 9.25 -6.66
N HIS A 615 -23.42 10.30 -6.57
CA HIS A 615 -23.47 11.15 -5.37
C HIS A 615 -24.66 10.70 -4.53
N LEU A 616 -24.82 9.38 -4.36
CA LEU A 616 -25.94 8.84 -3.61
C LEU A 616 -25.62 8.82 -2.13
N ALA A 617 -24.35 8.60 -1.74
CA ALA A 617 -23.92 8.80 -0.36
C ALA A 617 -24.14 10.24 0.11
N GLU A 618 -23.88 11.23 -0.74
CA GLU A 618 -24.11 12.65 -0.44
C GLU A 618 -25.60 13.02 -0.31
N LYS A 619 -26.49 12.21 -0.90
CA LYS A 619 -27.95 12.36 -0.82
C LYS A 619 -28.59 11.49 0.29
N GLU A 620 -27.79 11.00 1.23
CA GLU A 620 -28.22 10.21 2.40
C GLU A 620 -28.81 8.83 2.05
N TYR A 621 -28.41 8.25 0.92
CA TYR A 621 -28.80 6.90 0.54
C TYR A 621 -27.76 5.86 1.01
N GLU A 622 -28.21 4.72 1.54
CA GLU A 622 -27.37 3.60 1.94
C GLU A 622 -27.96 2.28 1.39
N LEU A 623 -27.10 1.36 0.92
CA LEU A 623 -27.51 0.01 0.56
C LEU A 623 -27.40 -0.91 1.78
N PRO A 624 -28.39 -1.79 2.04
CA PRO A 624 -28.24 -2.86 3.02
C PRO A 624 -27.11 -3.81 2.61
N ARG A 625 -26.32 -4.27 3.57
CA ARG A 625 -25.18 -5.15 3.30
C ARG A 625 -25.66 -6.48 2.69
N PRO A 626 -24.93 -7.05 1.71
CA PRO A 626 -25.26 -8.36 1.16
C PRO A 626 -25.33 -9.43 2.25
N VAL A 627 -26.33 -10.30 2.16
CA VAL A 627 -26.37 -11.57 2.91
C VAL A 627 -25.45 -12.54 2.16
N ILE A 628 -24.29 -12.84 2.72
CA ILE A 628 -23.30 -13.72 2.08
C ILE A 628 -23.76 -15.18 2.25
N ASP A 629 -24.29 -15.76 1.17
CA ASP A 629 -24.53 -17.20 1.01
C ASP A 629 -23.19 -17.92 0.75
N ASP A 630 -22.90 -18.99 1.50
CA ASP A 630 -21.59 -19.64 1.59
C ASP A 630 -21.24 -20.59 0.43
N GLY A 631 -22.14 -20.72 -0.56
CA GLY A 631 -21.81 -21.10 -1.94
C GLY A 631 -21.07 -22.43 -2.12
N SER A 632 -21.46 -23.47 -1.38
CA SER A 632 -20.76 -24.77 -1.28
C SER A 632 -20.73 -25.67 -2.54
N ASP A 633 -21.24 -25.23 -3.71
CA ASP A 633 -21.69 -26.17 -4.75
C ASP A 633 -21.16 -25.93 -6.20
N VAL A 634 -20.11 -25.11 -6.43
CA VAL A 634 -19.66 -24.82 -7.82
C VAL A 634 -18.15 -24.97 -8.02
N ASP A 635 -17.78 -25.81 -8.99
CA ASP A 635 -16.40 -26.14 -9.39
C ASP A 635 -15.57 -24.88 -9.74
N GLU A 636 -14.41 -24.75 -9.09
CA GLU A 636 -13.59 -23.53 -8.98
C GLU A 636 -12.79 -23.18 -10.25
N SER A 637 -12.71 -24.10 -11.22
CA SER A 637 -11.72 -24.04 -12.32
C SER A 637 -12.11 -23.16 -13.52
N GLU A 638 -13.32 -22.59 -13.57
CA GLU A 638 -13.78 -21.73 -14.68
C GLU A 638 -14.15 -20.29 -14.28
N ARG A 639 -14.03 -19.90 -13.00
CA ARG A 639 -14.36 -18.53 -12.58
C ARG A 639 -13.18 -17.56 -12.85
N PRO A 640 -13.36 -16.44 -13.59
CA PRO A 640 -12.46 -15.30 -13.43
C PRO A 640 -12.50 -14.85 -11.96
N PRO A 641 -11.42 -14.27 -11.43
CA PRO A 641 -11.35 -13.86 -10.03
C PRO A 641 -12.57 -13.02 -9.68
N THR A 642 -13.37 -13.49 -8.73
CA THR A 642 -14.43 -12.68 -8.14
C THR A 642 -13.76 -11.45 -7.51
N PRO A 643 -14.34 -10.25 -7.66
CA PRO A 643 -13.84 -9.07 -6.96
C PRO A 643 -13.71 -9.38 -5.47
N ASP A 644 -12.61 -8.91 -4.89
CA ASP A 644 -12.32 -8.98 -3.44
C ASP A 644 -13.61 -8.62 -2.66
N PRO A 645 -14.00 -9.36 -1.60
CA PRO A 645 -15.17 -8.99 -0.81
C PRO A 645 -15.04 -7.51 -0.41
N ALA A 646 -16.09 -6.73 -0.73
CA ALA A 646 -16.15 -5.28 -0.62
C ALA A 646 -15.37 -4.77 0.60
N ASN A 647 -14.47 -3.81 0.36
CA ASN A 647 -13.72 -3.18 1.42
C ASN A 647 -14.75 -2.51 2.34
N PRO A 648 -14.75 -2.76 3.66
CA PRO A 648 -15.77 -2.22 4.56
C PRO A 648 -15.70 -0.70 4.79
N ASP A 649 -14.91 0.01 3.99
CA ASP A 649 -14.91 1.47 3.82
C ASP A 649 -15.49 1.89 2.44
N ASP A 650 -15.95 0.94 1.63
CA ASP A 650 -16.62 1.15 0.35
C ASP A 650 -18.00 1.78 0.62
N THR A 651 -18.18 2.98 0.09
CA THR A 651 -19.44 3.71 0.10
C THR A 651 -20.45 3.04 -0.83
N ILE A 652 -21.74 3.41 -0.72
CA ILE A 652 -22.75 3.03 -1.74
C ILE A 652 -22.26 3.38 -3.16
N ASP A 653 -21.48 4.44 -3.30
CA ASP A 653 -20.97 4.89 -4.58
C ASP A 653 -19.87 3.96 -5.11
N ASP A 654 -19.03 3.39 -4.23
CA ASP A 654 -18.02 2.38 -4.58
C ASP A 654 -18.68 1.06 -5.01
N GLU A 655 -19.70 0.61 -4.27
CA GLU A 655 -20.44 -0.61 -4.61
C GLU A 655 -21.12 -0.46 -5.97
N LEU A 656 -21.76 0.69 -6.21
CA LEU A 656 -22.42 0.94 -7.48
C LEU A 656 -21.42 1.19 -8.63
N ALA A 657 -20.24 1.74 -8.36
CA ALA A 657 -19.16 1.83 -9.34
C ALA A 657 -18.61 0.45 -9.71
N GLN A 658 -18.52 -0.49 -8.76
CA GLN A 658 -18.19 -1.89 -9.03
C GLN A 658 -19.31 -2.56 -9.84
N LEU A 659 -20.57 -2.38 -9.46
CA LEU A 659 -21.73 -2.90 -10.21
C LEU A 659 -21.75 -2.37 -11.65
N TRP A 660 -21.46 -1.09 -11.85
CA TRP A 660 -21.38 -0.46 -13.16
C TRP A 660 -20.25 -1.06 -14.03
N ARG A 661 -19.04 -1.19 -13.48
CA ARG A 661 -17.91 -1.84 -14.18
C ARG A 661 -18.23 -3.28 -14.55
N GLN A 662 -18.86 -4.02 -13.63
CA GLN A 662 -19.31 -5.39 -13.90
C GLN A 662 -20.39 -5.43 -14.98
N PHE A 663 -21.34 -4.48 -14.99
CA PHE A 663 -22.35 -4.36 -16.03
C PHE A 663 -21.74 -4.20 -17.42
N VAL A 664 -20.79 -3.27 -17.59
CA VAL A 664 -20.13 -3.01 -18.87
C VAL A 664 -19.32 -4.24 -19.34
N SER A 665 -18.62 -4.88 -18.40
CA SER A 665 -17.86 -6.12 -18.64
C SER A 665 -18.76 -7.29 -19.06
N ASP A 666 -19.87 -7.52 -18.35
CA ASP A 666 -20.84 -8.56 -18.67
C ASP A 666 -21.53 -8.30 -20.01
N LEU A 667 -21.94 -7.05 -20.26
CA LEU A 667 -22.61 -6.67 -21.50
C LEU A 667 -21.74 -7.00 -22.72
N THR A 668 -20.44 -6.69 -22.64
CA THR A 668 -19.47 -6.92 -23.72
C THR A 668 -19.07 -8.39 -23.83
N SER A 669 -18.78 -9.06 -22.72
CA SER A 669 -18.34 -10.46 -22.69
C SER A 669 -19.45 -11.44 -23.11
N LYS A 670 -20.71 -11.11 -22.87
CA LYS A 670 -21.89 -11.91 -23.25
C LYS A 670 -22.39 -11.63 -24.67
N SER A 671 -21.64 -10.86 -25.47
CA SER A 671 -21.96 -10.67 -26.90
C SER A 671 -22.10 -12.02 -27.62
N PRO A 672 -23.11 -12.21 -28.49
CA PRO A 672 -23.34 -13.46 -29.20
C PRO A 672 -22.16 -13.89 -30.08
N ASN A 673 -22.10 -15.20 -30.35
CA ASN A 673 -21.18 -15.81 -31.32
C ASN A 673 -21.97 -16.39 -32.51
N PRO A 674 -21.35 -16.53 -33.68
CA PRO A 674 -21.97 -17.21 -34.83
C PRO A 674 -22.42 -18.64 -34.53
N ARG A 675 -23.47 -19.10 -35.23
CA ARG A 675 -23.89 -20.52 -35.16
C ARG A 675 -22.76 -21.41 -35.70
N GLY A 676 -22.29 -22.34 -34.88
CA GLY A 676 -21.10 -23.17 -35.16
C GLY A 676 -20.23 -23.47 -33.94
N GLY A 677 -20.56 -22.86 -32.78
CA GLY A 677 -19.86 -23.12 -31.51
C GLY A 677 -18.59 -22.28 -31.34
N ALA A 678 -17.81 -22.57 -30.30
CA ALA A 678 -16.61 -21.84 -29.89
C ALA A 678 -15.47 -21.77 -30.94
N VAL A 679 -15.63 -22.44 -32.09
CA VAL A 679 -14.64 -22.51 -33.16
C VAL A 679 -14.65 -21.24 -34.04
N LEU A 680 -15.78 -20.53 -34.11
CA LEU A 680 -15.89 -19.29 -34.89
C LEU A 680 -15.64 -18.07 -34.01
N PRO A 681 -14.90 -17.06 -34.51
CA PRO A 681 -14.67 -15.82 -33.79
C PRO A 681 -16.00 -15.11 -33.52
N SER A 682 -16.07 -14.42 -32.38
CA SER A 682 -17.26 -13.68 -31.97
C SER A 682 -17.66 -12.61 -32.99
N TYR A 683 -18.95 -12.23 -32.99
CA TYR A 683 -19.40 -11.09 -33.80
C TYR A 683 -18.71 -9.78 -33.42
N MET A 684 -18.21 -9.68 -32.19
CA MET A 684 -17.44 -8.54 -31.71
C MET A 684 -15.95 -8.80 -31.93
N LYS A 685 -15.19 -7.83 -32.45
CA LYS A 685 -13.75 -7.90 -32.73
C LYS A 685 -12.85 -7.64 -31.52
N LEU A 686 -13.43 -7.19 -30.41
CA LEU A 686 -12.70 -6.91 -29.17
C LEU A 686 -12.00 -8.17 -28.64
N THR A 687 -10.76 -7.99 -28.19
CA THR A 687 -9.97 -9.03 -27.53
C THR A 687 -10.60 -9.45 -26.20
N ARG A 688 -10.21 -10.62 -25.67
CA ARG A 688 -10.69 -11.10 -24.37
C ARG A 688 -10.49 -10.03 -23.29
N THR A 689 -9.30 -9.45 -23.19
CA THR A 689 -8.98 -8.41 -22.21
C THR A 689 -9.86 -7.18 -22.35
N GLN A 690 -10.08 -6.69 -23.57
CA GLN A 690 -10.95 -5.52 -23.80
C GLN A 690 -12.38 -5.79 -23.35
N ARG A 691 -12.91 -7.00 -23.57
CA ARG A 691 -14.27 -7.36 -23.14
C ARG A 691 -14.45 -7.41 -21.63
N TYR A 692 -13.39 -7.74 -20.88
CA TYR A 692 -13.45 -7.83 -19.42
C TYR A 692 -12.97 -6.55 -18.70
N SER A 693 -12.56 -5.52 -19.45
CA SER A 693 -11.98 -4.30 -18.88
C SER A 693 -12.97 -3.39 -18.15
N GLY A 694 -14.28 -3.55 -18.39
CA GLY A 694 -15.31 -2.64 -17.88
C GLY A 694 -15.29 -1.25 -18.53
N SER A 695 -14.56 -1.06 -19.64
CA SER A 695 -14.49 0.21 -20.36
C SER A 695 -15.74 0.50 -21.19
N GLU A 696 -16.20 1.75 -21.14
CA GLU A 696 -17.33 2.27 -21.93
C GLU A 696 -16.92 2.71 -23.35
N ASP A 697 -15.63 2.71 -23.69
CA ASP A 697 -15.09 3.18 -24.97
C ASP A 697 -15.79 2.53 -26.19
N PRO A 698 -16.05 1.20 -26.21
CA PRO A 698 -16.72 0.58 -27.35
C PRO A 698 -18.10 1.20 -27.63
N TYR A 699 -18.85 1.56 -26.60
CA TYR A 699 -20.21 2.11 -26.73
C TYR A 699 -20.24 3.56 -27.20
N ASN A 700 -19.10 4.25 -27.13
CA ASN A 700 -18.90 5.60 -27.63
C ASN A 700 -18.27 5.67 -29.02
N ASN A 701 -17.76 4.55 -29.54
CA ASN A 701 -17.14 4.48 -30.86
C ASN A 701 -18.19 4.16 -31.96
N LEU A 702 -18.29 5.04 -32.96
CA LEU A 702 -19.18 4.88 -34.13
C LEU A 702 -18.48 4.24 -35.34
N HIS A 703 -17.17 3.99 -35.28
CA HIS A 703 -16.42 3.17 -36.23
C HIS A 703 -16.74 1.70 -36.00
N LEU A 704 -17.98 1.31 -36.31
CA LEU A 704 -18.52 0.00 -36.00
C LEU A 704 -17.74 -1.13 -36.69
N TYR A 705 -17.00 -0.86 -37.76
CA TYR A 705 -16.10 -1.85 -38.37
C TYR A 705 -14.95 -2.29 -37.45
N GLU A 706 -14.58 -1.48 -36.45
CA GLU A 706 -13.55 -1.83 -35.46
C GLU A 706 -14.12 -2.72 -34.36
N ILE A 707 -15.41 -2.60 -34.09
CA ILE A 707 -16.09 -3.28 -32.98
C ILE A 707 -16.75 -4.57 -33.45
N TRP A 708 -17.32 -4.58 -34.65
CA TRP A 708 -18.17 -5.65 -35.15
C TRP A 708 -17.60 -6.32 -36.41
N THR A 709 -17.95 -7.59 -36.58
CA THR A 709 -17.79 -8.36 -37.82
C THR A 709 -19.12 -8.43 -38.56
N ASP A 710 -20.22 -8.66 -37.83
CA ASP A 710 -21.60 -8.52 -38.33
C ASP A 710 -22.45 -7.88 -37.24
N VAL A 711 -23.32 -6.93 -37.61
CA VAL A 711 -24.26 -6.29 -36.69
C VAL A 711 -25.52 -5.81 -37.42
N HIS A 712 -26.66 -5.92 -36.74
CA HIS A 712 -27.89 -5.25 -37.12
C HIS A 712 -28.00 -3.94 -36.35
N TYR A 713 -28.25 -2.82 -37.04
CA TYR A 713 -28.34 -1.51 -36.40
C TYR A 713 -29.53 -0.71 -36.93
N ARG A 714 -30.02 0.21 -36.11
CA ARG A 714 -30.92 1.29 -36.54
C ARG A 714 -30.80 2.48 -35.61
N ASN A 715 -31.06 3.67 -36.13
CA ASN A 715 -31.35 4.82 -35.29
C ASN A 715 -32.66 4.56 -34.54
N ALA A 716 -32.62 4.82 -33.24
CA ALA A 716 -33.68 4.48 -32.31
C ALA A 716 -34.19 5.76 -31.63
N SER A 717 -35.50 5.80 -31.32
CA SER A 717 -36.05 6.90 -30.52
C SER A 717 -35.63 6.76 -29.07
N GLU A 718 -35.84 7.81 -28.27
CA GLU A 718 -35.63 7.75 -26.83
C GLU A 718 -36.45 6.61 -26.19
N ASP A 719 -37.70 6.42 -26.62
CA ASP A 719 -38.56 5.31 -26.17
C ASP A 719 -37.93 3.92 -26.41
N ASP A 720 -37.27 3.72 -27.57
CA ASP A 720 -36.60 2.45 -27.88
C ASP A 720 -35.40 2.23 -26.92
N TRP A 721 -34.73 3.32 -26.55
CA TRP A 721 -33.64 3.30 -25.57
C TRP A 721 -34.17 3.03 -24.16
N ASP A 722 -35.26 3.66 -23.76
CA ASP A 722 -35.89 3.43 -22.45
C ASP A 722 -36.36 1.98 -22.30
N VAL A 723 -36.96 1.39 -23.35
CA VAL A 723 -37.35 -0.02 -23.33
C VAL A 723 -36.14 -0.93 -23.13
N SER A 724 -35.03 -0.67 -23.82
CA SER A 724 -33.84 -1.52 -23.67
C SER A 724 -33.15 -1.30 -22.31
N PHE A 725 -33.07 -0.06 -21.83
CA PHE A 725 -32.57 0.26 -20.49
C PHE A 725 -33.37 -0.45 -19.40
N ASN A 726 -34.71 -0.41 -19.50
CA ASN A 726 -35.60 -1.10 -18.56
C ASN A 726 -35.48 -2.64 -18.60
N ASN A 727 -34.93 -3.21 -19.66
CA ASN A 727 -34.62 -4.64 -19.69
C ASN A 727 -33.24 -4.94 -19.07
N LEU A 728 -32.26 -4.05 -19.26
CA LEU A 728 -30.90 -4.19 -18.70
C LEU A 728 -30.86 -3.93 -17.19
N PHE A 729 -31.56 -2.89 -16.75
CA PHE A 729 -31.82 -2.54 -15.37
C PHE A 729 -33.34 -2.51 -15.20
N PRO A 730 -33.99 -3.60 -14.75
CA PRO A 730 -35.43 -3.62 -14.49
C PRO A 730 -35.83 -2.72 -13.31
N PRO A 731 -37.04 -2.12 -13.34
CA PRO A 731 -37.57 -1.36 -12.22
C PRO A 731 -38.04 -2.29 -11.10
N LEU A 732 -38.31 -1.71 -9.94
CA LEU A 732 -38.85 -2.45 -8.80
C LEU A 732 -40.18 -3.14 -9.17
N GLY A 733 -40.36 -4.39 -8.73
CA GLY A 733 -41.55 -5.20 -9.03
C GLY A 733 -41.55 -5.87 -10.42
N PHE A 734 -40.47 -5.75 -11.19
CA PHE A 734 -40.34 -6.44 -12.47
C PHE A 734 -40.32 -7.98 -12.29
N LYS A 735 -41.26 -8.67 -12.95
CA LYS A 735 -41.34 -10.13 -12.92
C LYS A 735 -40.55 -10.73 -14.08
N SER A 736 -39.47 -11.43 -13.74
CA SER A 736 -38.66 -12.18 -14.70
C SER A 736 -39.46 -13.24 -15.47
N SER A 737 -39.29 -13.31 -16.78
CA SER A 737 -39.71 -14.51 -17.54
C SER A 737 -38.80 -15.70 -17.22
N THR A 738 -39.29 -16.94 -17.36
CA THR A 738 -38.54 -18.16 -17.02
C THR A 738 -37.40 -18.49 -18.00
N ARG A 739 -37.46 -17.95 -19.23
CA ARG A 739 -36.44 -18.14 -20.28
C ARG A 739 -35.63 -16.86 -20.45
N LYS A 740 -34.51 -16.72 -19.73
CA LYS A 740 -33.59 -15.57 -19.82
C LYS A 740 -32.26 -15.99 -20.43
N GLN A 741 -31.97 -15.56 -21.65
CA GLN A 741 -30.69 -15.76 -22.31
C GLN A 741 -29.73 -14.59 -22.01
N GLY A 742 -28.53 -14.88 -21.51
CA GLY A 742 -27.52 -13.87 -21.15
C GLY A 742 -27.65 -13.36 -19.71
N TYR A 743 -28.83 -12.97 -19.25
CA TYR A 743 -29.02 -12.39 -17.91
C TYR A 743 -28.71 -13.33 -16.75
N LYS A 744 -29.17 -14.59 -16.78
CA LYS A 744 -29.01 -15.53 -15.65
C LYS A 744 -27.56 -15.80 -15.25
N ASN A 745 -26.64 -15.63 -16.20
CA ASN A 745 -25.22 -15.91 -16.02
C ASN A 745 -24.37 -14.62 -16.04
N SER A 746 -25.00 -13.46 -15.82
CA SER A 746 -24.34 -12.16 -15.75
C SER A 746 -24.30 -11.70 -14.29
N PRO A 747 -23.13 -11.74 -13.63
CA PRO A 747 -22.96 -11.28 -12.25
C PRO A 747 -23.61 -9.92 -11.94
N TYR A 748 -23.49 -8.92 -12.83
CA TYR A 748 -24.12 -7.61 -12.60
C TYR A 748 -25.64 -7.73 -12.44
N TYR A 749 -26.26 -8.58 -13.25
CA TYR A 749 -27.72 -8.68 -13.29
C TYR A 749 -28.24 -9.42 -12.05
N LEU A 750 -27.52 -10.45 -11.60
CA LEU A 750 -27.82 -11.13 -10.35
C LEU A 750 -27.72 -10.15 -9.17
N ARG A 751 -26.62 -9.38 -9.10
CA ARG A 751 -26.43 -8.36 -8.07
C ARG A 751 -27.49 -7.26 -8.14
N TRP A 752 -27.86 -6.80 -9.33
CA TRP A 752 -28.94 -5.82 -9.51
C TRP A 752 -30.29 -6.35 -9.01
N MET A 753 -30.62 -7.60 -9.31
CA MET A 753 -31.87 -8.20 -8.82
C MET A 753 -31.87 -8.34 -7.29
N GLU A 754 -30.73 -8.68 -6.69
CA GLU A 754 -30.56 -8.70 -5.22
C GLU A 754 -30.77 -7.30 -4.63
N ILE A 755 -30.23 -6.25 -5.24
CA ILE A 755 -30.48 -4.86 -4.84
C ILE A 755 -31.98 -4.54 -4.89
N LEU A 756 -32.71 -4.98 -5.92
CA LEU A 756 -34.16 -4.79 -5.99
C LEU A 756 -34.90 -5.54 -4.87
N GLU A 757 -34.50 -6.76 -4.55
CA GLU A 757 -35.12 -7.58 -3.51
C GLU A 757 -34.88 -7.02 -2.11
N LEU A 758 -33.63 -6.63 -1.81
CA LEU A 758 -33.26 -6.04 -0.51
C LEU A 758 -33.85 -4.63 -0.29
N ASN A 759 -34.22 -3.93 -1.37
CA ASN A 759 -34.75 -2.57 -1.31
C ASN A 759 -36.21 -2.48 -1.77
N VAL A 760 -36.99 -3.55 -1.58
CA VAL A 760 -38.41 -3.58 -1.93
C VAL A 760 -39.24 -2.47 -1.25
N ASP A 761 -38.83 -2.07 -0.05
CA ASP A 761 -39.47 -0.99 0.71
C ASP A 761 -38.82 0.39 0.46
N ASN A 762 -37.76 0.47 -0.34
CA ASN A 762 -37.03 1.71 -0.64
C ASN A 762 -37.00 2.01 -2.15
N ALA A 763 -38.19 2.20 -2.73
CA ALA A 763 -38.36 2.52 -4.14
C ALA A 763 -37.64 3.82 -4.56
N GLY A 764 -37.49 4.79 -3.64
CA GLY A 764 -36.77 6.04 -3.89
C GLY A 764 -35.29 5.83 -4.17
N LEU A 765 -34.62 4.97 -3.39
CA LEU A 765 -33.23 4.60 -3.62
C LEU A 765 -33.03 3.91 -4.97
N VAL A 766 -33.84 2.90 -5.26
CA VAL A 766 -33.76 2.13 -6.51
C VAL A 766 -33.91 3.05 -7.72
N GLU A 767 -34.87 3.99 -7.68
CA GLU A 767 -35.08 4.93 -8.77
C GLU A 767 -33.94 5.96 -8.87
N ALA A 768 -33.33 6.37 -7.76
CA ALA A 768 -32.15 7.23 -7.76
C ALA A 768 -30.95 6.54 -8.42
N ILE A 769 -30.67 5.28 -8.09
CA ILE A 769 -29.62 4.47 -8.72
C ILE A 769 -29.88 4.33 -10.22
N ARG A 770 -31.11 3.95 -10.59
CA ARG A 770 -31.53 3.81 -12.00
C ARG A 770 -31.38 5.13 -12.75
N SER A 771 -31.71 6.25 -12.13
CA SER A 771 -31.58 7.57 -12.76
C SER A 771 -30.12 7.87 -13.14
N GLU A 772 -29.17 7.59 -12.25
CA GLU A 772 -27.75 7.80 -12.53
C GLU A 772 -27.19 6.83 -13.59
N PHE A 773 -27.55 5.55 -13.50
CA PHE A 773 -27.20 4.57 -14.54
C PHE A 773 -27.84 4.93 -15.89
N ARG A 774 -29.08 5.45 -15.90
CA ARG A 774 -29.75 5.92 -17.13
C ARG A 774 -28.96 7.06 -17.74
N LYS A 775 -28.55 8.07 -16.97
CA LYS A 775 -27.73 9.18 -17.48
C LYS A 775 -26.45 8.68 -18.14
N ARG A 776 -25.76 7.72 -17.52
CA ARG A 776 -24.53 7.14 -18.07
C ARG A 776 -24.79 6.33 -19.35
N VAL A 777 -25.74 5.39 -19.35
CA VAL A 777 -26.11 4.63 -20.56
C VAL A 777 -26.51 5.59 -21.68
N PHE A 778 -27.33 6.60 -21.39
CA PHE A 778 -27.80 7.56 -22.39
C PHE A 778 -26.71 8.54 -22.84
N ALA A 779 -25.52 8.53 -22.25
CA ALA A 779 -24.36 9.22 -22.82
C ALA A 779 -23.77 8.47 -24.02
N TRP A 780 -23.90 7.13 -24.07
CA TRP A 780 -23.36 6.28 -25.14
C TRP A 780 -23.86 6.64 -26.53
N LYS A 781 -23.11 6.28 -27.57
CA LYS A 781 -23.51 6.47 -28.97
C LYS A 781 -24.39 5.33 -29.49
N TRP A 782 -24.21 4.13 -28.92
CA TRP A 782 -25.03 2.96 -29.22
C TRP A 782 -25.14 2.03 -28.01
N MET A 783 -26.16 1.17 -28.00
CA MET A 783 -26.31 0.10 -27.00
C MET A 783 -27.03 -1.13 -27.59
N PRO A 784 -26.95 -2.32 -26.99
CA PRO A 784 -27.72 -3.48 -27.45
C PRO A 784 -29.23 -3.23 -27.43
N LYS A 785 -29.94 -3.77 -28.42
CA LYS A 785 -31.41 -3.94 -28.35
C LYS A 785 -31.69 -5.07 -27.36
N ALA A 786 -31.86 -4.73 -26.10
CA ALA A 786 -32.17 -5.66 -25.02
C ALA A 786 -33.70 -5.92 -24.96
N GLU A 787 -34.09 -7.18 -24.80
CA GLU A 787 -35.47 -7.61 -24.54
C GLU A 787 -35.57 -8.24 -23.14
N SER A 788 -36.79 -8.41 -22.64
CA SER A 788 -37.03 -8.94 -21.28
C SER A 788 -36.51 -10.37 -21.06
N ASP A 789 -36.34 -11.12 -22.15
CA ASP A 789 -35.90 -12.51 -22.18
C ASP A 789 -34.46 -12.67 -22.71
N LYS A 790 -33.83 -11.63 -23.27
CA LYS A 790 -32.45 -11.68 -23.75
C LYS A 790 -31.73 -10.34 -23.76
N MET A 791 -30.48 -10.35 -23.30
CA MET A 791 -29.61 -9.16 -23.32
C MET A 791 -29.21 -8.75 -24.75
N TRP A 792 -29.04 -9.75 -25.63
CA TRP A 792 -28.67 -9.57 -27.03
C TRP A 792 -29.66 -10.26 -27.96
N VAL A 793 -30.44 -9.48 -28.70
CA VAL A 793 -31.33 -10.00 -29.75
C VAL A 793 -30.49 -10.36 -30.97
N THR A 794 -30.73 -11.54 -31.56
CA THR A 794 -29.97 -12.04 -32.72
C THR A 794 -30.81 -12.53 -33.89
N SER A 795 -32.12 -12.71 -33.69
CA SER A 795 -33.01 -13.24 -34.73
C SER A 795 -33.87 -12.15 -35.36
N SER A 796 -33.83 -12.04 -36.68
CA SER A 796 -34.60 -11.07 -37.48
C SER A 796 -36.07 -11.48 -37.69
N LYS A 797 -36.77 -12.04 -36.69
CA LYS A 797 -38.22 -12.26 -36.83
C LYS A 797 -38.86 -10.91 -37.12
N LYS A 798 -39.67 -10.83 -38.18
CA LYS A 798 -40.19 -9.59 -38.79
C LYS A 798 -40.90 -8.70 -37.75
N ASP A 799 -40.17 -7.80 -37.10
CA ASP A 799 -40.74 -6.65 -36.38
C ASP A 799 -41.31 -5.71 -37.44
N GLY A 800 -42.63 -5.77 -37.62
CA GLY A 800 -43.33 -5.28 -38.80
C GLY A 800 -43.37 -3.76 -39.03
N LYS A 801 -42.55 -2.91 -38.41
CA LYS A 801 -42.67 -1.44 -38.59
C LYS A 801 -41.37 -0.60 -38.66
N LYS A 802 -40.17 -1.11 -38.32
CA LYS A 802 -38.89 -0.39 -38.52
C LYS A 802 -37.76 -1.40 -38.79
N ALA A 803 -37.31 -1.51 -40.05
CA ALA A 803 -36.28 -2.50 -40.42
C ALA A 803 -34.91 -2.07 -39.87
N PHE A 804 -34.22 -3.00 -39.20
CA PHE A 804 -32.80 -2.84 -38.90
C PHE A 804 -31.99 -3.01 -40.18
N LEU A 805 -31.00 -2.14 -40.39
CA LEU A 805 -29.97 -2.33 -41.41
C LEU A 805 -28.98 -3.39 -40.92
N ARG A 806 -28.32 -4.07 -41.85
CA ARG A 806 -27.28 -5.04 -41.56
C ARG A 806 -25.96 -4.54 -42.12
N TRP A 807 -24.90 -4.68 -41.34
CA TRP A 807 -23.54 -4.59 -41.84
C TRP A 807 -22.74 -5.86 -41.48
N PRO A 808 -21.93 -6.41 -42.40
CA PRO A 808 -21.88 -6.07 -43.81
C PRO A 808 -23.23 -6.36 -44.51
N PRO A 809 -23.58 -5.65 -45.60
CA PRO A 809 -24.79 -5.93 -46.37
C PRO A 809 -24.83 -7.42 -46.78
N SER A 810 -25.93 -8.10 -46.49
CA SER A 810 -26.10 -9.52 -46.85
C SER A 810 -27.56 -9.83 -47.13
N ASP A 811 -27.81 -10.58 -48.20
CA ASP A 811 -29.15 -11.03 -48.61
C ASP A 811 -29.70 -12.16 -47.72
N LYS A 812 -28.84 -12.76 -46.89
CA LYS A 812 -29.23 -13.85 -45.98
C LYS A 812 -29.73 -13.27 -44.66
N GLN A 813 -30.86 -13.77 -44.17
CA GLN A 813 -31.33 -13.59 -42.78
C GLN A 813 -30.44 -14.34 -41.78
N ALA A 814 -29.11 -14.20 -41.88
CA ALA A 814 -28.20 -14.79 -40.92
C ALA A 814 -28.33 -14.04 -39.59
N ALA A 815 -28.21 -14.77 -38.48
CA ALA A 815 -28.22 -14.15 -37.17
C ALA A 815 -27.05 -13.17 -37.03
N ALA A 816 -27.28 -12.03 -36.36
CA ALA A 816 -26.25 -11.10 -35.90
C ALA A 816 -26.82 -10.26 -34.74
N PRO A 817 -25.99 -9.70 -33.85
CA PRO A 817 -26.46 -8.88 -32.72
C PRO A 817 -27.18 -7.62 -33.19
N PHE A 818 -28.25 -7.22 -32.49
CA PHE A 818 -29.00 -6.00 -32.78
C PHE A 818 -28.57 -4.88 -31.82
N ILE A 819 -28.24 -3.72 -32.37
CA ILE A 819 -27.89 -2.50 -31.62
C ILE A 819 -28.78 -1.32 -31.99
N LEU A 820 -29.03 -0.46 -31.02
CA LEU A 820 -29.73 0.81 -31.16
C LEU A 820 -28.69 1.92 -31.20
N LEU A 821 -28.74 2.74 -32.25
CA LEU A 821 -27.96 3.97 -32.35
C LEU A 821 -28.78 5.14 -31.82
N LYS A 822 -28.11 6.19 -31.31
CA LYS A 822 -28.78 7.47 -31.05
C LYS A 822 -29.42 8.04 -32.31
N GLN A 823 -30.46 8.86 -32.17
CA GLN A 823 -31.29 9.34 -33.27
C GLN A 823 -30.49 10.01 -34.42
N ASP A 824 -29.37 10.66 -34.09
CA ASP A 824 -28.51 11.36 -35.07
C ASP A 824 -27.12 10.71 -35.24
N ALA A 825 -26.90 9.53 -34.66
CA ALA A 825 -25.62 8.84 -34.80
C ALA A 825 -25.46 8.24 -36.20
N VAL A 826 -24.35 8.56 -36.87
CA VAL A 826 -23.99 8.01 -38.17
C VAL A 826 -22.88 6.98 -37.98
N PRO A 827 -23.14 5.68 -38.19
CA PRO A 827 -22.11 4.66 -38.07
C PRO A 827 -21.14 4.73 -39.25
N VAL A 828 -19.86 4.48 -38.97
CA VAL A 828 -18.79 4.39 -39.98
C VAL A 828 -18.37 2.92 -40.11
N PHE A 829 -18.33 2.43 -41.34
CA PHE A 829 -18.16 1.01 -41.66
C PHE A 829 -16.97 0.70 -42.55
N GLU A 830 -16.29 1.74 -43.03
CA GLU A 830 -15.07 1.62 -43.84
C GLU A 830 -13.96 2.38 -43.11
N PRO A 831 -12.74 1.82 -43.05
CA PRO A 831 -11.59 2.60 -42.61
C PRO A 831 -11.43 3.79 -43.58
N PRO A 832 -11.00 4.97 -43.10
CA PRO A 832 -10.64 6.06 -44.01
C PRO A 832 -9.64 5.53 -45.03
N GLU A 833 -9.88 5.75 -46.32
CA GLU A 833 -8.89 5.44 -47.35
C GLU A 833 -7.60 6.19 -46.98
N ASP A 834 -6.53 5.46 -46.66
CA ASP A 834 -5.22 6.03 -46.34
C ASP A 834 -4.75 6.84 -47.56
N ASN A 835 -4.98 8.15 -47.54
CA ASN A 835 -4.53 9.10 -48.57
C ASN A 835 -3.02 9.40 -48.47
N ASP A 836 -2.22 8.46 -47.94
CA ASP A 836 -0.76 8.58 -47.78
C ASP A 836 0.03 8.19 -49.05
N SER A 837 -0.54 8.47 -50.23
CA SER A 837 0.21 8.52 -51.49
C SER A 837 0.47 9.98 -51.93
N ALA A 838 1.17 10.74 -51.08
CA ALA A 838 1.77 12.04 -51.41
C ALA A 838 3.02 12.25 -50.54
N GLY A 839 4.25 12.30 -51.02
CA GLY A 839 4.80 12.11 -52.35
C GLY A 839 6.33 12.04 -52.25
N ASP A 840 6.95 11.29 -53.15
CA ASP A 840 8.37 11.45 -53.48
C ASP A 840 8.56 12.79 -54.19
N VAL A 841 9.16 13.77 -53.50
CA VAL A 841 10.06 14.81 -54.06
C VAL A 841 11.14 15.13 -53.02
#